data_AF-A0A1Q4X6Q8-F1
#
_entry.id   AF-A0A1Q4X6Q8-F1
#
_cell.length_a   1.000
_cell.length_b   1.000
_cell.length_c   1.000
_cell.angle_alpha   90.00
_cell.angle_beta   90.00
_cell.angle_gamma   90.00
#
_symmetry.space_group_name_H-M   'P 1'
#
loop_
_entity.id
_entity.type
_entity.pdbx_description
1 polymer ?
#
loop_
_entity_poly.entity_id
_entity_poly.type
_entity_poly.pdbx_seq_one_letter_code
_entity_poly.pdbx_strand_id
1 'polypeptide(L)'
;MRTVSDLPNDVREDEYIQIPLSDGVRLAARIWRPVGSENDPVPAVLEFIPYRRRDLTAQRDSIHHPYMAGHGYACARVDLRGSGDSGGVLTDEYLERELLDAEEVLAWLADQPWCDGRTGMMGISWGGFNALQVAARRPESLRAIMTASSTDDRYSDDVHFMGGCLLGDNLSWASTMFAYNSCPPDPALVGGQWRKMWHERLEHSGLWLDTWLRHQHRDGYWKHGSVIEDLGAIQVPVMAVSGWADGYSNSVFRLLAGLGVPCLGLLGPWSHKYPHLGQPGPAIGFLQELVRWWDRWLKGIDNDVMEAPALRAWMQESVVPSTAYEERPGRWVGEREWPSPNIVFESRSLGAGRVLGEGEPEKREGALTLSSPLSTGQHAGKWCSYNAPPDLPYDQREDDGGSIVFDSVPLPERLEILGSAVVELELAVDRPDAMIAVRLSDVTPKGQATRVTYGLLNLTHANGHERPEKLVPGRRYRVSVPLNGVAQAFPPGHRVRISVSTSYWPLVWPSPEPVTLSVFQGEHTRVHLPVRPAESEGDGREVAPFGEPEGTAPVTTSRIESGEERWDLNQDLVNYESSLNVVKDLGTVRFDDIDLEVTRRADERYSHVHDDYDSVRGETAWTMGFARGDWSVRTETRTVLTSTATDFHLHATLDAYEGTRRVATKIYTSVIPRDCV
;
A
#
# COMPACT_ATOMS: atom_id res chain seq x y z
N MET A 1 3.38 9.38 -20.73
CA MET A 1 4.76 8.86 -20.67
C MET A 1 5.28 8.70 -22.09
N ARG A 2 6.45 9.26 -22.38
CA ARG A 2 7.13 9.15 -23.67
C ARG A 2 7.93 7.84 -23.72
N THR A 3 7.73 7.06 -24.77
CA THR A 3 8.56 5.87 -25.03
C THR A 3 9.89 6.30 -25.63
N VAL A 4 11.01 5.82 -25.10
CA VAL A 4 12.36 6.08 -25.61
C VAL A 4 13.02 4.80 -26.10
N SER A 5 13.78 4.91 -27.19
CA SER A 5 14.56 3.81 -27.79
C SER A 5 16.02 4.17 -28.05
N ASP A 6 16.36 5.46 -28.07
CA ASP A 6 17.73 5.96 -28.21
C ASP A 6 18.28 6.24 -26.81
N LEU A 7 18.95 5.24 -26.25
CA LEU A 7 19.56 5.28 -24.92
C LEU A 7 21.09 5.38 -25.03
N PRO A 8 21.80 5.89 -24.00
CA PRO A 8 23.26 6.05 -24.06
C PRO A 8 24.04 4.76 -24.35
N ASN A 9 23.47 3.60 -24.01
CA ASN A 9 24.05 2.29 -24.26
C ASN A 9 23.02 1.36 -24.90
N ASP A 10 23.49 0.54 -25.84
CA ASP A 10 22.73 -0.63 -26.29
C ASP A 10 22.56 -1.62 -25.13
N VAL A 11 21.34 -2.16 -25.00
CA VAL A 11 20.97 -3.07 -23.93
C VAL A 11 20.88 -4.48 -24.49
N ARG A 12 21.55 -5.43 -23.81
CA ARG A 12 21.30 -6.86 -23.98
C ARG A 12 20.38 -7.33 -22.86
N GLU A 13 19.50 -8.24 -23.22
CA GLU A 13 18.64 -8.94 -22.30
C GLU A 13 19.04 -10.41 -22.17
N ASP A 14 19.18 -10.87 -20.93
CA ASP A 14 19.31 -12.26 -20.57
C ASP A 14 17.96 -12.73 -20.00
N GLU A 15 17.10 -13.30 -20.86
CA GLU A 15 15.67 -13.58 -20.57
C GLU A 15 15.49 -14.56 -19.41
N TYR A 16 16.39 -15.53 -19.23
CA TYR A 16 16.30 -16.52 -18.15
C TYR A 16 17.68 -16.92 -17.62
N ILE A 17 17.95 -16.53 -16.38
CA ILE A 17 19.13 -16.91 -15.61
C ILE A 17 18.68 -17.67 -14.37
N GLN A 18 19.41 -18.72 -14.01
CA GLN A 18 19.23 -19.44 -12.75
C GLN A 18 20.33 -19.05 -11.77
N ILE A 19 19.95 -18.37 -10.69
CA ILE A 19 20.85 -18.01 -9.59
C ILE A 19 20.85 -19.18 -8.58
N PRO A 20 21.96 -19.92 -8.42
CA PRO A 20 22.04 -20.98 -7.43
C PRO A 20 22.22 -20.39 -6.04
N LEU A 21 21.41 -20.84 -5.09
CA LEU A 21 21.56 -20.53 -3.68
C LEU A 21 22.35 -21.63 -2.96
N SER A 22 22.89 -21.30 -1.80
CA SER A 22 23.68 -22.20 -0.95
C SER A 22 22.92 -23.46 -0.50
N ASP A 23 21.59 -23.38 -0.39
CA ASP A 23 20.72 -24.50 -0.02
C ASP A 23 20.32 -25.40 -1.21
N GLY A 24 20.81 -25.09 -2.41
CA GLY A 24 20.54 -25.83 -3.64
C GLY A 24 19.29 -25.39 -4.39
N VAL A 25 18.48 -24.47 -3.87
CA VAL A 25 17.40 -23.85 -4.63
C VAL A 25 17.96 -22.94 -5.71
N ARG A 26 17.24 -22.86 -6.83
CA ARG A 26 17.59 -21.98 -7.96
C ARG A 26 16.49 -20.95 -8.13
N LEU A 27 16.88 -19.68 -8.10
CA LEU A 27 15.98 -18.58 -8.36
C LEU A 27 16.07 -18.15 -9.83
N ALA A 28 14.93 -17.83 -10.41
CA ALA A 28 14.82 -17.37 -11.78
C ALA A 28 14.97 -15.84 -11.85
N ALA A 29 15.88 -15.39 -12.71
CA ALA A 29 16.18 -13.99 -12.93
C ALA A 29 16.03 -13.62 -14.41
N ARG A 30 15.62 -12.37 -14.66
CA ARG A 30 15.76 -11.68 -15.95
C ARG A 30 16.71 -10.51 -15.75
N ILE A 31 17.70 -10.35 -16.63
CA ILE A 31 18.73 -9.33 -16.48
C ILE A 31 18.81 -8.47 -17.74
N TRP A 32 18.77 -7.16 -17.58
CA TRP A 32 19.04 -6.18 -18.62
C TRP A 32 20.34 -5.46 -18.30
N ARG A 33 21.29 -5.42 -19.25
CA ARG A 33 22.60 -4.81 -19.02
C ARG A 33 23.19 -4.24 -20.31
N PRO A 34 24.13 -3.26 -20.23
CA PRO A 34 24.84 -2.76 -21.39
C PRO A 34 25.57 -3.88 -22.14
N VAL A 35 25.55 -3.85 -23.48
CA VAL A 35 26.27 -4.83 -24.32
C VAL A 35 27.77 -4.86 -24.01
N GLY A 36 28.36 -3.73 -23.65
CA GLY A 36 29.79 -3.60 -23.31
C GLY A 36 30.18 -4.05 -21.89
N SER A 37 29.22 -4.43 -21.05
CA SER A 37 29.43 -4.65 -19.60
C SER A 37 30.43 -5.75 -19.25
N GLU A 38 30.68 -6.72 -20.14
CA GLU A 38 31.71 -7.75 -19.91
C GLU A 38 33.15 -7.20 -19.90
N ASN A 39 33.38 -6.08 -20.60
CA ASN A 39 34.70 -5.44 -20.67
C ASN A 39 34.79 -4.21 -19.76
N ASP A 40 33.66 -3.54 -19.55
CA ASP A 40 33.53 -2.37 -18.66
C ASP A 40 32.40 -2.64 -17.67
N PRO A 41 32.69 -3.35 -16.55
CA PRO A 41 31.67 -3.75 -15.59
C PRO A 41 30.91 -2.57 -14.99
N VAL A 42 29.61 -2.75 -14.76
CA VAL A 42 28.71 -1.70 -14.27
C VAL A 42 28.08 -2.09 -12.93
N PRO A 43 27.59 -1.15 -12.11
CA PRO A 43 26.85 -1.52 -10.91
C PRO A 43 25.52 -2.21 -11.26
N ALA A 44 25.07 -3.11 -10.38
CA ALA A 44 23.81 -3.82 -10.55
C ALA A 44 22.68 -3.25 -9.68
N VAL A 45 21.43 -3.35 -10.13
CA VAL A 45 20.22 -2.95 -9.39
C VAL A 45 19.25 -4.13 -9.32
N LEU A 46 18.92 -4.57 -8.11
CA LEU A 46 18.03 -5.70 -7.84
C LEU A 46 16.58 -5.24 -7.58
N GLU A 47 15.62 -5.88 -8.24
CA GLU A 47 14.20 -5.90 -7.84
C GLU A 47 13.75 -7.34 -7.54
N PHE A 48 13.37 -7.61 -6.29
CA PHE A 48 13.08 -8.95 -5.75
C PHE A 48 11.65 -9.04 -5.21
N ILE A 49 10.71 -9.59 -6.00
CA ILE A 49 9.27 -9.68 -5.68
C ILE A 49 8.62 -10.96 -6.25
N PRO A 50 7.51 -11.47 -5.65
CA PRO A 50 6.92 -12.77 -6.00
C PRO A 50 5.95 -12.71 -7.19
N TYR A 51 6.04 -11.67 -8.03
CA TYR A 51 4.99 -11.32 -9.01
C TYR A 51 5.29 -11.73 -10.46
N ARG A 52 6.07 -12.79 -10.67
CA ARG A 52 6.30 -13.44 -11.97
C ARG A 52 6.87 -12.52 -13.06
N ARG A 53 8.19 -12.54 -13.20
CA ARG A 53 8.98 -11.71 -14.14
C ARG A 53 8.68 -11.92 -15.64
N ARG A 54 8.09 -13.06 -16.04
CA ARG A 54 7.89 -13.44 -17.45
C ARG A 54 6.50 -13.10 -17.99
N ASP A 55 5.53 -12.88 -17.11
CA ASP A 55 4.15 -12.54 -17.48
C ASP A 55 3.62 -11.35 -16.68
N LEU A 56 3.01 -11.55 -15.51
CA LEU A 56 2.22 -10.54 -14.79
C LEU A 56 2.89 -9.16 -14.73
N THR A 57 4.09 -9.06 -14.16
CA THR A 57 4.80 -7.78 -14.08
C THR A 57 5.66 -7.47 -15.30
N ALA A 58 5.73 -8.37 -16.30
CA ALA A 58 6.66 -8.23 -17.43
C ALA A 58 6.46 -6.93 -18.23
N GLN A 59 5.21 -6.47 -18.42
CA GLN A 59 4.94 -5.18 -19.08
C GLN A 59 5.52 -3.99 -18.31
N ARG A 60 5.42 -4.00 -16.98
CA ARG A 60 6.01 -2.96 -16.13
C ARG A 60 7.52 -3.08 -16.12
N ASP A 61 8.03 -4.30 -15.92
CA ASP A 61 9.45 -4.58 -15.76
C ASP A 61 10.24 -4.17 -17.02
N SER A 62 9.65 -4.35 -18.21
CA SER A 62 10.26 -3.94 -19.48
C SER A 62 10.20 -2.44 -19.75
N ILE A 63 9.59 -1.62 -18.88
CA ILE A 63 9.60 -0.15 -19.02
C ILE A 63 10.82 0.42 -18.32
N HIS A 64 11.04 0.07 -17.05
CA HIS A 64 12.05 0.72 -16.21
C HIS A 64 13.41 0.01 -16.16
N HIS A 65 13.48 -1.32 -16.20
CA HIS A 65 14.77 -2.02 -16.14
C HIS A 65 15.62 -1.79 -17.40
N PRO A 66 15.08 -1.89 -18.63
CA PRO A 66 15.88 -1.61 -19.83
C PRO A 66 16.26 -0.14 -19.93
N TYR A 67 15.41 0.77 -19.44
CA TYR A 67 15.75 2.19 -19.35
C TYR A 67 17.00 2.41 -18.50
N MET A 68 16.98 1.95 -17.24
CA MET A 68 18.16 2.04 -16.37
C MET A 68 19.36 1.31 -16.98
N ALA A 69 19.16 0.15 -17.62
CA ALA A 69 20.25 -0.55 -18.27
C ALA A 69 20.91 0.26 -19.39
N GLY A 70 20.12 0.97 -20.21
CA GLY A 70 20.64 1.88 -21.22
C GLY A 70 21.40 3.07 -20.63
N HIS A 71 21.17 3.40 -19.37
CA HIS A 71 21.93 4.39 -18.60
C HIS A 71 23.15 3.81 -17.85
N GLY A 72 23.56 2.59 -18.17
CA GLY A 72 24.82 2.00 -17.66
C GLY A 72 24.67 1.28 -16.32
N TYR A 73 23.62 0.46 -16.18
CA TYR A 73 23.35 -0.36 -15.00
C TYR A 73 23.02 -1.81 -15.41
N ALA A 74 23.37 -2.79 -14.59
CA ALA A 74 22.85 -4.15 -14.77
C ALA A 74 21.59 -4.34 -13.90
N CYS A 75 20.41 -4.35 -14.50
CA CYS A 75 19.15 -4.42 -13.80
C CYS A 75 18.67 -5.87 -13.72
N ALA A 76 18.52 -6.42 -12.52
CA ALA A 76 18.14 -7.80 -12.27
C ALA A 76 16.75 -7.88 -11.62
N ARG A 77 15.81 -8.50 -12.31
CA ARG A 77 14.47 -8.81 -11.80
C ARG A 77 14.40 -10.29 -11.44
N VAL A 78 14.27 -10.60 -10.15
CA VAL A 78 14.36 -11.97 -9.64
C VAL A 78 13.05 -12.43 -8.99
N ASP A 79 12.50 -13.55 -9.45
CA ASP A 79 11.33 -14.17 -8.82
C ASP A 79 11.75 -14.78 -7.48
N LEU A 80 11.01 -14.45 -6.41
CA LEU A 80 11.22 -15.05 -5.09
C LEU A 80 11.13 -16.58 -5.15
N ARG A 81 11.75 -17.23 -4.16
CA ARG A 81 11.52 -18.64 -3.87
C ARG A 81 10.03 -18.98 -3.91
N GLY A 82 9.66 -20.03 -4.63
CA GLY A 82 8.28 -20.49 -4.77
C GLY A 82 7.38 -19.65 -5.67
N SER A 83 7.89 -18.60 -6.31
CA SER A 83 7.14 -17.77 -7.25
C SER A 83 7.69 -17.88 -8.68
N GLY A 84 6.87 -17.55 -9.68
CA GLY A 84 7.25 -17.61 -11.09
C GLY A 84 7.96 -18.91 -11.46
N ASP A 85 9.16 -18.81 -12.02
CA ASP A 85 9.98 -19.95 -12.43
C ASP A 85 11.01 -20.41 -11.37
N SER A 86 11.02 -19.80 -10.19
CA SER A 86 11.93 -20.13 -9.10
C SER A 86 11.56 -21.43 -8.37
N GLY A 87 12.56 -22.15 -7.89
CA GLY A 87 12.37 -23.34 -7.05
C GLY A 87 11.81 -23.02 -5.66
N GLY A 88 11.37 -24.06 -4.94
CA GLY A 88 10.88 -23.97 -3.57
C GLY A 88 9.40 -23.56 -3.45
N VAL A 89 9.02 -23.10 -2.25
CA VAL A 89 7.67 -22.73 -1.85
C VAL A 89 7.72 -21.44 -1.04
N LEU A 90 6.77 -20.54 -1.29
CA LEU A 90 6.54 -19.34 -0.47
C LEU A 90 5.42 -19.63 0.52
N THR A 91 5.68 -19.47 1.82
CA THR A 91 4.76 -19.87 2.90
C THR A 91 4.23 -18.72 3.74
N ASP A 92 4.78 -17.52 3.56
CA ASP A 92 4.32 -16.27 4.16
C ASP A 92 5.05 -15.09 3.49
N GLU A 93 4.85 -13.88 4.01
CA GLU A 93 5.52 -12.67 3.57
C GLU A 93 6.71 -12.23 4.44
N TYR A 94 7.78 -11.77 3.77
CA TYR A 94 8.99 -11.21 4.37
C TYR A 94 9.69 -12.14 5.37
N LEU A 95 9.73 -13.43 5.01
CA LEU A 95 10.34 -14.49 5.82
C LEU A 95 11.84 -14.26 5.98
N GLU A 96 12.42 -14.72 7.08
CA GLU A 96 13.89 -14.71 7.25
C GLU A 96 14.62 -15.39 6.07
N ARG A 97 14.06 -16.49 5.54
CA ARG A 97 14.61 -17.18 4.36
C ARG A 97 14.59 -16.30 3.10
N GLU A 98 13.56 -15.47 2.93
CA GLU A 98 13.47 -14.53 1.81
C GLU A 98 14.55 -13.45 1.91
N LEU A 99 14.81 -12.93 3.12
CA LEU A 99 15.85 -11.93 3.35
C LEU A 99 17.26 -12.52 3.12
N LEU A 100 17.50 -13.75 3.58
CA LEU A 100 18.73 -14.49 3.28
C LEU A 100 18.89 -14.79 1.78
N ASP A 101 17.81 -15.14 1.08
CA ASP A 101 17.84 -15.32 -0.38
C ASP A 101 18.28 -14.01 -1.07
N ALA A 102 17.77 -12.85 -0.64
CA ALA A 102 18.14 -11.57 -1.20
C ALA A 102 19.63 -11.22 -0.97
N GLU A 103 20.17 -11.50 0.22
CA GLU A 103 21.60 -11.35 0.53
C GLU A 103 22.49 -12.18 -0.41
N GLU A 104 22.12 -13.46 -0.61
CA GLU A 104 22.83 -14.36 -1.51
C GLU A 104 22.73 -13.90 -2.98
N VAL A 105 21.57 -13.38 -3.41
CA VAL A 105 21.40 -12.82 -4.76
C VAL A 105 22.25 -11.58 -4.96
N LEU A 106 22.31 -10.66 -3.98
CA LEU A 106 23.17 -9.47 -4.06
C LEU A 106 24.65 -9.85 -4.14
N ALA A 107 25.09 -10.81 -3.32
CA ALA A 107 26.45 -11.34 -3.38
C ALA A 107 26.75 -11.99 -4.74
N TRP A 108 25.82 -12.80 -5.27
CA TRP A 108 25.96 -13.42 -6.59
C TRP A 108 26.07 -12.38 -7.70
N LEU A 109 25.23 -11.33 -7.68
CA LEU A 109 25.27 -10.22 -8.64
C LEU A 109 26.61 -9.50 -8.58
N ALA A 110 27.11 -9.21 -7.38
CA ALA A 110 28.39 -8.52 -7.18
C ALA A 110 29.61 -9.32 -7.69
N ASP A 111 29.51 -10.66 -7.74
CA ASP A 111 30.58 -11.54 -8.21
C ASP A 111 30.57 -11.77 -9.74
N GLN A 112 29.55 -11.27 -10.45
CA GLN A 112 29.47 -11.46 -11.90
C GLN A 112 30.52 -10.62 -12.64
N PRO A 113 31.12 -11.12 -13.73
CA PRO A 113 32.18 -10.41 -14.46
C PRO A 113 31.73 -9.09 -15.08
N TRP A 114 30.42 -8.92 -15.30
CA TRP A 114 29.82 -7.70 -15.82
C TRP A 114 29.38 -6.71 -14.73
N CYS A 115 29.54 -7.07 -13.45
CA CYS A 115 29.23 -6.23 -12.30
C CYS A 115 30.51 -5.65 -11.70
N ASP A 116 30.50 -4.38 -11.30
CA ASP A 116 31.66 -3.72 -10.66
C ASP A 116 31.76 -3.97 -9.14
N GLY A 117 30.98 -4.92 -8.63
CA GLY A 117 30.87 -5.29 -7.22
C GLY A 117 29.93 -4.42 -6.40
N ARG A 118 29.35 -3.34 -6.96
CA ARG A 118 28.40 -2.48 -6.25
C ARG A 118 26.97 -2.80 -6.68
N THR A 119 26.08 -2.90 -5.70
CA THR A 119 24.67 -3.17 -5.92
C THR A 119 23.78 -2.09 -5.32
N GLY A 120 22.71 -1.73 -6.02
CA GLY A 120 21.54 -1.07 -5.48
C GLY A 120 20.37 -2.03 -5.38
N MET A 121 19.36 -1.66 -4.60
CA MET A 121 18.11 -2.42 -4.54
C MET A 121 16.92 -1.49 -4.65
N MET A 122 15.90 -1.91 -5.38
CA MET A 122 14.67 -1.15 -5.54
C MET A 122 13.43 -2.01 -5.59
N GLY A 123 12.30 -1.39 -5.34
CA GLY A 123 11.01 -2.00 -5.59
C GLY A 123 9.85 -1.11 -5.16
N ILE A 124 8.66 -1.53 -5.57
CA ILE A 124 7.38 -1.00 -5.11
C ILE A 124 6.65 -2.07 -4.30
N SER A 125 5.88 -1.68 -3.29
CA SER A 125 5.15 -2.63 -2.45
C SER A 125 6.13 -3.58 -1.78
N TRP A 126 5.87 -4.89 -1.81
CA TRP A 126 6.79 -5.95 -1.42
C TRP A 126 8.26 -5.69 -1.72
N GLY A 127 8.61 -5.20 -2.92
CA GLY A 127 10.01 -4.94 -3.27
C GLY A 127 10.62 -3.75 -2.52
N GLY A 128 9.80 -2.76 -2.17
CA GLY A 128 10.21 -1.65 -1.30
C GLY A 128 10.40 -2.09 0.15
N PHE A 129 9.46 -2.88 0.69
CA PHE A 129 9.60 -3.48 2.02
C PHE A 129 10.87 -4.33 2.10
N ASN A 130 11.07 -5.21 1.12
CA ASN A 130 12.25 -6.07 1.03
C ASN A 130 13.53 -5.22 0.93
N ALA A 131 13.53 -4.12 0.16
CA ALA A 131 14.68 -3.22 0.08
C ALA A 131 15.05 -2.59 1.42
N LEU A 132 14.07 -2.14 2.21
CA LEU A 132 14.30 -1.63 3.56
C LEU A 132 14.84 -2.72 4.50
N GLN A 133 14.18 -3.88 4.52
CA GLN A 133 14.54 -5.01 5.40
C GLN A 133 15.94 -5.55 5.09
N VAL A 134 16.28 -5.72 3.81
CA VAL A 134 17.61 -6.17 3.38
C VAL A 134 18.67 -5.09 3.68
N ALA A 135 18.36 -3.80 3.49
CA ALA A 135 19.30 -2.74 3.83
C ALA A 135 19.67 -2.70 5.33
N ALA A 136 18.72 -3.01 6.21
CA ALA A 136 18.96 -3.14 7.65
C ALA A 136 19.95 -4.27 8.00
N ARG A 137 20.08 -5.28 7.13
CA ARG A 137 21.01 -6.41 7.31
C ARG A 137 22.41 -6.16 6.78
N ARG A 138 22.61 -5.04 6.07
CA ARG A 138 23.90 -4.52 5.59
C ARG A 138 24.69 -5.49 4.68
N PRO A 139 24.12 -6.00 3.58
CA PRO A 139 24.87 -6.77 2.58
C PRO A 139 26.10 -5.99 2.09
N GLU A 140 27.24 -6.66 1.98
CA GLU A 140 28.53 -6.00 1.68
C GLU A 140 28.54 -5.23 0.35
N SER A 141 27.80 -5.67 -0.66
CA SER A 141 27.73 -5.02 -1.97
C SER A 141 26.74 -3.85 -2.03
N LEU A 142 25.79 -3.75 -1.10
CA LEU A 142 24.70 -2.78 -1.15
C LEU A 142 25.19 -1.36 -0.85
N ARG A 143 24.87 -0.41 -1.73
CA ARG A 143 25.34 0.99 -1.63
C ARG A 143 24.24 2.03 -1.53
N ALA A 144 23.04 1.76 -2.01
CA ALA A 144 21.85 2.61 -1.87
C ALA A 144 20.58 1.81 -2.18
N ILE A 145 19.45 2.30 -1.68
CA ILE A 145 18.13 1.75 -2.03
C ILE A 145 17.15 2.81 -2.50
N MET A 146 16.13 2.37 -3.25
CA MET A 146 14.92 3.12 -3.48
C MET A 146 13.72 2.27 -3.06
N THR A 147 12.88 2.82 -2.19
CA THR A 147 11.72 2.14 -1.65
C THR A 147 10.46 2.90 -2.02
N ALA A 148 9.57 2.27 -2.80
CA ALA A 148 8.31 2.86 -3.23
C ALA A 148 7.11 2.17 -2.58
N SER A 149 6.12 2.95 -2.14
CA SER A 149 4.84 2.47 -1.58
C SER A 149 5.03 1.29 -0.62
N SER A 150 5.85 1.49 0.40
CA SER A 150 6.27 0.48 1.38
C SER A 150 6.14 1.01 2.80
N THR A 151 6.11 0.15 3.82
CA THR A 151 6.16 0.60 5.23
C THR A 151 7.42 0.14 5.97
N ASP A 152 7.83 0.94 6.95
CA ASP A 152 8.81 0.61 7.98
C ASP A 152 8.17 -0.10 9.21
N ASP A 153 6.84 -0.13 9.28
CA ASP A 153 6.04 -0.73 10.34
C ASP A 153 4.93 -1.64 9.75
N ARG A 154 5.13 -2.96 9.84
CA ARG A 154 4.20 -3.98 9.32
C ARG A 154 2.91 -4.17 10.10
N TYR A 155 2.81 -3.63 11.31
CA TYR A 155 1.56 -3.74 12.08
C TYR A 155 0.71 -2.49 11.90
N SER A 156 1.25 -1.30 12.15
CA SER A 156 0.42 -0.11 12.31
C SER A 156 0.08 0.59 10.99
N ASP A 157 0.76 0.23 9.91
CA ASP A 157 0.75 0.95 8.63
C ASP A 157 0.98 -0.02 7.46
N ASP A 158 0.26 -1.14 7.49
CA ASP A 158 0.27 -2.19 6.46
C ASP A 158 -1.16 -2.68 6.18
N VAL A 159 -1.37 -3.50 5.15
CA VAL A 159 -2.68 -4.04 4.75
C VAL A 159 -3.42 -4.81 5.85
N HIS A 160 -2.73 -5.16 6.94
CA HIS A 160 -3.27 -5.96 8.04
C HIS A 160 -4.02 -5.10 9.07
N PHE A 161 -3.33 -4.11 9.65
CA PHE A 161 -3.88 -3.28 10.72
C PHE A 161 -3.54 -1.80 10.52
N MET A 162 -4.44 -0.94 11.00
CA MET A 162 -4.22 0.49 11.13
C MET A 162 -4.79 0.96 12.45
N GLY A 163 -3.94 1.52 13.33
CA GLY A 163 -4.34 1.92 14.68
C GLY A 163 -4.90 0.78 15.55
N GLY A 164 -4.48 -0.47 15.29
CA GLY A 164 -5.01 -1.67 15.95
C GLY A 164 -6.36 -2.16 15.41
N CYS A 165 -6.92 -1.52 14.38
CA CYS A 165 -8.11 -2.00 13.68
C CYS A 165 -7.72 -2.97 12.55
N LEU A 166 -8.44 -4.09 12.43
CA LEU A 166 -8.27 -5.05 11.33
C LEU A 166 -8.81 -4.45 10.02
N LEU A 167 -7.95 -4.27 9.02
CA LEU A 167 -8.34 -3.75 7.72
C LEU A 167 -9.03 -4.83 6.87
N GLY A 168 -10.02 -4.43 6.07
CA GLY A 168 -10.63 -5.31 5.06
C GLY A 168 -9.63 -5.77 4.00
N ASP A 169 -8.59 -4.97 3.73
CA ASP A 169 -7.50 -5.31 2.82
C ASP A 169 -6.68 -6.51 3.31
N ASN A 170 -6.73 -6.89 4.60
CA ASN A 170 -6.12 -8.12 5.11
C ASN A 170 -6.69 -9.36 4.40
N LEU A 171 -8.02 -9.42 4.25
CA LEU A 171 -8.71 -10.48 3.50
C LEU A 171 -8.41 -10.40 2.00
N SER A 172 -8.49 -9.20 1.42
CA SER A 172 -8.26 -8.98 -0.02
C SER A 172 -6.84 -9.38 -0.43
N TRP A 173 -5.83 -8.94 0.34
CA TRP A 173 -4.43 -9.23 0.08
C TRP A 173 -4.09 -10.70 0.28
N ALA A 174 -4.52 -11.30 1.40
CA ALA A 174 -4.27 -12.72 1.66
C ALA A 174 -4.84 -13.60 0.54
N SER A 175 -5.99 -13.22 -0.02
CA SER A 175 -6.65 -13.95 -1.10
C SER A 175 -5.98 -13.74 -2.45
N THR A 176 -5.39 -12.56 -2.69
CA THR A 176 -4.52 -12.31 -3.84
C THR A 176 -3.31 -13.24 -3.78
N MET A 177 -2.64 -13.34 -2.62
CA MET A 177 -1.50 -14.23 -2.46
C MET A 177 -1.88 -15.71 -2.49
N PHE A 178 -3.06 -16.09 -1.98
CA PHE A 178 -3.58 -17.45 -2.11
C PHE A 178 -3.76 -17.86 -3.59
N ALA A 179 -4.23 -16.94 -4.43
CA ALA A 179 -4.32 -17.15 -5.88
C ALA A 179 -2.92 -17.17 -6.53
N TYR A 180 -2.04 -16.23 -6.22
CA TYR A 180 -0.73 -16.09 -6.86
C TYR A 180 0.20 -17.27 -6.55
N ASN A 181 0.23 -17.71 -5.29
CA ASN A 181 1.03 -18.86 -4.85
C ASN A 181 0.56 -20.19 -5.46
N SER A 182 -0.68 -20.24 -5.96
CA SER A 182 -1.20 -21.40 -6.68
C SER A 182 -0.73 -21.50 -8.14
N CYS A 183 -0.01 -20.49 -8.66
CA CYS A 183 0.39 -20.44 -10.07
C CYS A 183 1.59 -21.37 -10.38
N PRO A 184 1.58 -22.07 -11.53
CA PRO A 184 2.68 -22.94 -11.95
C PRO A 184 3.88 -22.16 -12.52
N PRO A 185 5.10 -22.70 -12.48
CA PRO A 185 6.21 -22.21 -13.30
C PRO A 185 5.96 -22.53 -14.79
N ASP A 186 6.64 -21.82 -15.68
CA ASP A 186 6.48 -22.01 -17.13
C ASP A 186 7.20 -23.31 -17.62
N PRO A 187 6.47 -24.29 -18.20
CA PRO A 187 7.07 -25.51 -18.76
C PRO A 187 8.13 -25.29 -19.84
N ALA A 188 8.08 -24.18 -20.58
CA ALA A 188 9.09 -23.87 -21.60
C ALA A 188 10.47 -23.56 -20.99
N LEU A 189 10.51 -23.11 -19.73
CA LEU A 189 11.76 -22.79 -19.04
C LEU A 189 12.23 -23.93 -18.13
N VAL A 190 11.32 -24.49 -17.32
CA VAL A 190 11.70 -25.51 -16.33
C VAL A 190 11.49 -26.96 -16.81
N GLY A 191 11.03 -27.14 -18.05
CA GLY A 191 10.80 -28.44 -18.65
C GLY A 191 9.82 -29.29 -17.84
N GLY A 192 9.96 -30.63 -17.90
CA GLY A 192 9.05 -31.56 -17.24
C GLY A 192 8.95 -31.45 -15.70
N GLN A 193 9.83 -30.68 -15.06
CA GLN A 193 9.79 -30.45 -13.61
C GLN A 193 8.66 -29.51 -13.19
N TRP A 194 8.08 -28.73 -14.12
CA TRP A 194 7.05 -27.74 -13.81
C TRP A 194 5.90 -28.30 -12.97
N ARG A 195 5.46 -29.53 -13.29
CA ARG A 195 4.35 -30.18 -12.60
C ARG A 195 4.72 -30.54 -11.16
N LYS A 196 5.93 -31.02 -10.91
CA LYS A 196 6.40 -31.31 -9.55
C LYS A 196 6.42 -30.02 -8.72
N MET A 197 7.04 -28.96 -9.26
CA MET A 197 7.12 -27.66 -8.59
C MET A 197 5.73 -27.07 -8.31
N TRP A 198 4.83 -27.15 -9.29
CA TRP A 198 3.46 -26.65 -9.12
C TRP A 198 2.70 -27.39 -8.03
N HIS A 199 2.71 -28.73 -8.06
CA HIS A 199 2.07 -29.54 -7.03
C HIS A 199 2.66 -29.31 -5.63
N GLU A 200 3.97 -29.08 -5.54
CA GLU A 200 4.64 -28.73 -4.27
C GLU A 200 4.11 -27.41 -3.70
N ARG A 201 3.94 -26.37 -4.54
CA ARG A 201 3.34 -25.09 -4.14
C ARG A 201 1.88 -25.24 -3.70
N LEU A 202 1.08 -25.97 -4.50
CA LEU A 202 -0.33 -26.25 -4.18
C LEU A 202 -0.51 -26.99 -2.84
N GLU A 203 0.46 -27.82 -2.45
CA GLU A 203 0.43 -28.57 -1.21
C GLU A 203 0.92 -27.75 0.00
N HIS A 204 1.95 -26.92 -0.20
CA HIS A 204 2.75 -26.40 0.92
C HIS A 204 2.69 -24.89 1.14
N SER A 205 2.11 -24.10 0.23
CA SER A 205 2.01 -22.63 0.42
C SER A 205 1.07 -22.21 1.56
N GLY A 206 0.07 -23.02 1.90
CA GLY A 206 -0.87 -22.77 3.00
C GLY A 206 -1.88 -21.65 2.74
N LEU A 207 -2.54 -21.19 3.82
CA LEU A 207 -3.51 -20.08 3.82
C LEU A 207 -3.05 -19.01 4.81
N TRP A 208 -2.40 -17.96 4.31
CA TRP A 208 -1.72 -16.96 5.15
C TRP A 208 -2.68 -16.15 6.03
N LEU A 209 -3.93 -15.96 5.59
CA LEU A 209 -4.95 -15.27 6.37
C LEU A 209 -5.19 -15.91 7.74
N ASP A 210 -5.06 -17.24 7.85
CA ASP A 210 -5.18 -17.94 9.14
C ASP A 210 -4.08 -17.48 10.11
N THR A 211 -2.84 -17.46 9.65
CA THR A 211 -1.68 -16.98 10.42
C THR A 211 -1.90 -15.53 10.85
N TRP A 212 -2.24 -14.65 9.91
CA TRP A 212 -2.39 -13.21 10.18
C TRP A 212 -3.53 -12.92 11.17
N LEU A 213 -4.65 -13.64 11.09
CA LEU A 213 -5.75 -13.52 12.04
C LEU A 213 -5.43 -14.05 13.44
N ARG A 214 -4.37 -14.87 13.60
CA ARG A 214 -3.86 -15.28 14.92
C ARG A 214 -2.91 -14.27 15.54
N HIS A 215 -2.29 -13.41 14.73
CA HIS A 215 -1.39 -12.35 15.18
C HIS A 215 -2.14 -11.00 15.29
N GLN A 216 -3.16 -10.95 16.15
CA GLN A 216 -4.03 -9.76 16.30
C GLN A 216 -3.33 -8.58 16.98
N HIS A 217 -2.24 -8.80 17.71
CA HIS A 217 -1.48 -7.77 18.44
C HIS A 217 -0.10 -7.57 17.81
N ARG A 218 0.58 -6.47 18.15
CA ARG A 218 1.96 -6.21 17.72
C ARG A 218 2.96 -7.11 18.45
N ASP A 219 3.00 -8.38 18.08
CA ASP A 219 3.92 -9.36 18.65
C ASP A 219 5.20 -9.55 17.81
N GLY A 220 5.97 -10.60 18.11
CA GLY A 220 7.23 -10.91 17.42
C GLY A 220 7.07 -11.17 15.92
N TYR A 221 5.90 -11.60 15.45
CA TYR A 221 5.64 -11.85 14.03
C TYR A 221 5.74 -10.53 13.23
N TRP A 222 5.05 -9.49 13.69
CA TRP A 222 5.07 -8.19 13.01
C TRP A 222 6.39 -7.44 13.19
N LYS A 223 7.00 -7.56 14.37
CA LYS A 223 8.29 -6.92 14.66
C LYS A 223 9.42 -7.43 13.77
N HIS A 224 9.43 -8.73 13.43
CA HIS A 224 10.45 -9.34 12.56
C HIS A 224 10.66 -8.58 11.24
N GLY A 225 9.56 -8.20 10.57
CA GLY A 225 9.63 -7.48 9.29
C GLY A 225 9.50 -5.96 9.39
N SER A 226 9.49 -5.38 10.59
CA SER A 226 9.35 -3.94 10.80
C SER A 226 10.73 -3.30 11.02
N VAL A 227 11.25 -2.55 10.06
CA VAL A 227 12.57 -1.90 10.21
C VAL A 227 12.57 -0.74 11.19
N ILE A 228 11.40 -0.23 11.57
CA ILE A 228 11.26 0.81 12.60
C ILE A 228 11.83 0.38 13.97
N GLU A 229 12.00 -0.93 14.21
CA GLU A 229 12.61 -1.47 15.43
C GLU A 229 14.09 -1.02 15.59
N ASP A 230 14.80 -0.82 14.47
CA ASP A 230 16.15 -0.24 14.45
C ASP A 230 16.44 0.40 13.08
N LEU A 231 16.00 1.65 12.89
CA LEU A 231 16.32 2.41 11.68
C LEU A 231 17.84 2.68 11.53
N GLY A 232 18.60 2.66 12.63
CA GLY A 232 20.07 2.76 12.60
C GLY A 232 20.77 1.54 12.00
N ALA A 233 20.03 0.45 11.79
CA ALA A 233 20.48 -0.70 11.04
C ALA A 233 20.77 -0.36 9.57
N ILE A 234 20.00 0.56 9.00
CA ILE A 234 20.14 1.01 7.61
C ILE A 234 21.30 2.01 7.51
N GLN A 235 22.37 1.60 6.82
CA GLN A 235 23.61 2.37 6.69
C GLN A 235 23.89 2.87 5.26
N VAL A 236 22.93 2.66 4.36
CA VAL A 236 23.00 3.11 2.97
C VAL A 236 21.96 4.18 2.69
N PRO A 237 22.23 5.15 1.79
CA PRO A 237 21.26 6.15 1.37
C PRO A 237 19.92 5.56 0.90
N VAL A 238 18.83 6.28 1.19
CA VAL A 238 17.45 5.86 0.91
C VAL A 238 16.71 6.92 0.09
N MET A 239 16.11 6.52 -1.03
CA MET A 239 15.05 7.31 -1.67
C MET A 239 13.70 6.67 -1.33
N ALA A 240 12.90 7.33 -0.50
CA ALA A 240 11.56 6.90 -0.09
C ALA A 240 10.49 7.59 -0.95
N VAL A 241 9.60 6.81 -1.55
CA VAL A 241 8.62 7.29 -2.54
C VAL A 241 7.24 6.72 -2.22
N SER A 242 6.20 7.53 -2.30
CA SER A 242 4.81 7.04 -2.22
C SER A 242 3.85 8.07 -2.84
N GLY A 243 2.55 7.89 -2.69
CA GLY A 243 1.53 8.83 -3.15
C GLY A 243 0.35 8.99 -2.19
N TRP A 244 -0.44 10.06 -2.34
CA TRP A 244 -1.54 10.36 -1.42
C TRP A 244 -2.74 9.41 -1.54
N ALA A 245 -2.90 8.74 -2.68
CA ALA A 245 -3.92 7.72 -2.86
C ALA A 245 -3.40 6.31 -2.49
N ASP A 246 -2.12 6.19 -2.14
CA ASP A 246 -1.46 4.98 -1.68
C ASP A 246 -1.65 4.75 -0.17
N GLY A 247 -1.70 3.49 0.26
CA GLY A 247 -1.83 3.12 1.67
C GLY A 247 -0.59 3.38 2.53
N TYR A 248 0.59 3.57 1.93
CA TYR A 248 1.89 3.60 2.60
C TYR A 248 2.57 4.97 2.58
N SER A 249 1.81 6.06 2.42
CA SER A 249 2.39 7.41 2.37
C SER A 249 3.06 7.85 3.67
N ASN A 250 2.60 7.33 4.81
CA ASN A 250 3.08 7.72 6.14
C ASN A 250 4.56 7.35 6.39
N SER A 251 5.01 6.23 5.84
CA SER A 251 6.38 5.73 6.04
C SER A 251 7.45 6.70 5.52
N VAL A 252 7.16 7.44 4.45
CA VAL A 252 8.09 8.44 3.90
C VAL A 252 8.45 9.49 4.94
N PHE A 253 7.47 9.96 5.71
CA PHE A 253 7.70 10.92 6.79
C PHE A 253 8.49 10.31 7.96
N ARG A 254 8.21 9.05 8.33
CA ARG A 254 8.91 8.37 9.43
C ARG A 254 10.36 8.06 9.07
N LEU A 255 10.62 7.56 7.85
CA LEU A 255 11.96 7.29 7.35
C LEU A 255 12.80 8.57 7.27
N LEU A 256 12.24 9.65 6.73
CA LEU A 256 12.93 10.95 6.68
C LEU A 256 13.29 11.48 8.07
N ALA A 257 12.40 11.32 9.05
CA ALA A 257 12.64 11.78 10.42
C ALA A 257 13.60 10.89 11.22
N GLY A 258 13.65 9.59 10.90
CA GLY A 258 14.34 8.59 11.71
C GLY A 258 15.70 8.11 11.19
N LEU A 259 15.96 8.20 9.87
CA LEU A 259 17.21 7.72 9.29
C LEU A 259 18.38 8.68 9.53
N GLY A 260 19.52 8.13 9.94
CA GLY A 260 20.78 8.87 10.12
C GLY A 260 21.66 8.96 8.87
N VAL A 261 21.15 8.51 7.73
CA VAL A 261 21.83 8.45 6.42
C VAL A 261 21.15 9.40 5.44
N PRO A 262 21.80 9.76 4.31
CA PRO A 262 21.16 10.57 3.28
C PRO A 262 19.82 9.97 2.84
N CYS A 263 18.74 10.73 3.02
CA CYS A 263 17.38 10.30 2.71
C CYS A 263 16.64 11.37 1.90
N LEU A 264 15.95 10.95 0.82
CA LEU A 264 15.05 11.80 0.04
C LEU A 264 13.64 11.20 0.06
N GLY A 265 12.63 12.04 0.31
CA GLY A 265 11.22 11.70 0.27
C GLY A 265 10.52 12.32 -0.93
N LEU A 266 9.67 11.54 -1.60
CA LEU A 266 8.87 11.97 -2.74
C LEU A 266 7.43 11.47 -2.59
N LEU A 267 6.48 12.40 -2.49
CA LEU A 267 5.06 12.11 -2.32
C LEU A 267 4.23 12.80 -3.41
N GLY A 268 3.69 12.02 -4.33
CA GLY A 268 2.83 12.54 -5.41
C GLY A 268 1.35 12.29 -5.16
N PRO A 269 0.47 12.63 -6.11
CA PRO A 269 -0.96 12.32 -6.01
C PRO A 269 -1.30 10.85 -6.26
N TRP A 270 -0.29 10.02 -6.53
CA TRP A 270 -0.46 8.70 -7.12
C TRP A 270 -1.11 7.70 -6.16
N SER A 271 -1.76 6.72 -6.76
CA SER A 271 -2.12 5.42 -6.17
C SER A 271 -0.87 4.54 -6.05
N HIS A 272 -1.05 3.24 -5.77
CA HIS A 272 -0.01 2.23 -5.66
C HIS A 272 0.71 1.92 -6.98
N LYS A 273 1.47 2.90 -7.48
CA LYS A 273 2.16 2.91 -8.77
C LYS A 273 3.50 3.63 -8.65
N TYR A 274 4.46 3.25 -9.50
CA TYR A 274 5.65 4.06 -9.66
C TYR A 274 5.29 5.44 -10.26
N PRO A 275 5.98 6.52 -9.86
CA PRO A 275 5.61 7.88 -10.27
C PRO A 275 5.61 8.18 -11.78
N HIS A 276 6.39 7.45 -12.59
CA HIS A 276 6.38 7.59 -14.06
C HIS A 276 5.16 6.93 -14.73
N LEU A 277 4.50 6.02 -14.01
CA LEU A 277 3.20 5.42 -14.33
C LEU A 277 2.08 6.02 -13.47
N GLY A 278 2.38 7.12 -12.76
CA GLY A 278 1.58 7.64 -11.67
C GLY A 278 0.17 8.03 -12.11
N GLN A 279 -0.81 7.39 -11.47
CA GLN A 279 -2.24 7.69 -11.62
C GLN A 279 -2.87 7.74 -10.23
N PRO A 280 -3.73 8.72 -9.91
CA PRO A 280 -4.03 9.88 -10.74
C PRO A 280 -2.78 10.75 -10.98
N GLY A 281 -2.75 11.45 -12.11
CA GLY A 281 -1.63 12.30 -12.50
C GLY A 281 -1.48 13.56 -11.63
N PRO A 282 -0.43 14.36 -11.87
CA PRO A 282 0.53 14.17 -12.96
C PRO A 282 1.55 13.06 -12.68
N ALA A 283 1.84 12.25 -13.70
CA ALA A 283 3.03 11.41 -13.72
C ALA A 283 4.28 12.27 -13.98
N ILE A 284 5.44 11.85 -13.48
CA ILE A 284 6.69 12.61 -13.55
C ILE A 284 7.83 11.81 -14.17
N GLY A 285 8.89 12.50 -14.62
CA GLY A 285 10.18 11.96 -15.03
C GLY A 285 10.94 11.26 -13.90
N PHE A 286 10.39 10.18 -13.36
CA PHE A 286 10.95 9.47 -12.21
C PHE A 286 12.13 8.59 -12.54
N LEU A 287 12.16 7.97 -13.73
CA LEU A 287 13.31 7.16 -14.12
C LEU A 287 14.57 8.02 -14.29
N GLN A 288 14.41 9.28 -14.70
CA GLN A 288 15.47 10.27 -14.72
C GLN A 288 16.00 10.56 -13.31
N GLU A 289 15.10 10.71 -12.33
CA GLU A 289 15.48 10.89 -10.92
C GLU A 289 16.20 9.65 -10.35
N LEU A 290 15.74 8.44 -10.70
CA LEU A 290 16.41 7.19 -10.33
C LEU A 290 17.81 7.11 -10.92
N VAL A 291 18.01 7.43 -12.20
CA VAL A 291 19.34 7.43 -12.82
C VAL A 291 20.27 8.41 -12.09
N ARG A 292 19.80 9.62 -11.77
CA ARG A 292 20.59 10.60 -10.99
C ARG A 292 20.96 10.06 -9.60
N TRP A 293 20.01 9.40 -8.93
CA TRP A 293 20.23 8.77 -7.64
C TRP A 293 21.29 7.66 -7.71
N TRP A 294 21.17 6.76 -8.68
CA TRP A 294 22.13 5.68 -8.88
C TRP A 294 23.49 6.19 -9.32
N ASP A 295 23.54 7.24 -10.15
CA ASP A 295 24.81 7.83 -10.61
C ASP A 295 25.60 8.34 -9.41
N ARG A 296 24.92 8.98 -8.45
CA ARG A 296 25.53 9.45 -7.21
C ARG A 296 26.09 8.31 -6.36
N TRP A 297 25.27 7.30 -6.08
CA TRP A 297 25.58 6.34 -5.02
C TRP A 297 26.22 5.03 -5.49
N LEU A 298 25.98 4.64 -6.74
CA LEU A 298 26.56 3.43 -7.32
C LEU A 298 27.78 3.74 -8.19
N LYS A 299 27.80 4.87 -8.89
CA LYS A 299 28.94 5.28 -9.75
C LYS A 299 29.85 6.34 -9.14
N GLY A 300 29.45 6.96 -8.02
CA GLY A 300 30.23 8.03 -7.37
C GLY A 300 30.28 9.32 -8.19
N ILE A 301 29.34 9.53 -9.12
CA ILE A 301 29.27 10.73 -9.94
C ILE A 301 28.80 11.89 -9.07
N ASP A 302 29.55 12.99 -9.10
CA ASP A 302 29.13 14.22 -8.44
C ASP A 302 28.04 14.92 -9.25
N ASN A 303 26.82 14.89 -8.72
CA ASN A 303 25.63 15.50 -9.31
C ASN A 303 24.80 16.19 -8.23
N ASP A 304 23.74 16.87 -8.65
CA ASP A 304 22.89 17.72 -7.81
C ASP A 304 21.68 17.00 -7.21
N VAL A 305 21.66 15.65 -7.18
CA VAL A 305 20.49 14.90 -6.65
C VAL A 305 20.21 15.23 -5.18
N MET A 306 21.27 15.47 -4.39
CA MET A 306 21.18 15.83 -2.97
C MET A 306 20.97 17.33 -2.73
N GLU A 307 20.96 18.14 -3.78
CA GLU A 307 20.66 19.57 -3.71
C GLU A 307 19.15 19.85 -3.77
N ALA A 308 18.34 18.82 -4.07
CA ALA A 308 16.89 18.87 -3.99
C ALA A 308 16.41 18.93 -2.53
N PRO A 309 15.20 19.44 -2.27
CA PRO A 309 14.59 19.36 -0.94
C PRO A 309 14.53 17.91 -0.43
N ALA A 310 14.78 17.72 0.87
CA ALA A 310 14.71 16.40 1.49
C ALA A 310 13.32 15.79 1.35
N LEU A 311 12.26 16.59 1.41
CA LEU A 311 10.90 16.18 1.06
C LEU A 311 10.40 16.98 -0.12
N ARG A 312 9.90 16.29 -1.16
CA ARG A 312 9.13 16.87 -2.26
C ARG A 312 7.72 16.27 -2.23
N ALA A 313 6.71 17.12 -2.13
CA ALA A 313 5.32 16.74 -1.93
C ALA A 313 4.39 17.43 -2.93
N TRP A 314 3.41 16.73 -3.47
CA TRP A 314 2.37 17.31 -4.32
C TRP A 314 1.27 17.93 -3.46
N MET A 315 1.28 19.26 -3.32
CA MET A 315 0.21 20.00 -2.64
C MET A 315 -1.06 19.95 -3.49
N GLN A 316 -2.05 19.18 -3.04
CA GLN A 316 -3.31 19.00 -3.76
C GLN A 316 -4.21 20.22 -3.63
N GLU A 317 -4.86 20.61 -4.73
CA GLU A 317 -5.97 21.55 -4.68
C GLU A 317 -7.28 20.84 -4.31
N SER A 318 -8.26 21.62 -3.86
CA SER A 318 -9.64 21.16 -3.69
C SER A 318 -10.20 20.62 -5.00
N VAL A 319 -10.91 19.48 -4.92
CA VAL A 319 -11.74 18.96 -6.00
C VAL A 319 -13.09 18.50 -5.46
N VAL A 320 -14.05 18.31 -6.36
CA VAL A 320 -15.30 17.64 -6.01
C VAL A 320 -15.07 16.15 -5.74
N PRO A 321 -15.88 15.52 -4.87
CA PRO A 321 -15.76 14.09 -4.59
C PRO A 321 -15.97 13.25 -5.85
N SER A 322 -15.09 12.30 -6.07
CA SER A 322 -15.17 11.32 -7.16
C SER A 322 -14.42 10.07 -6.73
N THR A 323 -14.93 8.92 -7.13
CA THR A 323 -14.28 7.63 -6.89
C THR A 323 -13.12 7.34 -7.87
N ALA A 324 -12.89 8.25 -8.81
CA ALA A 324 -11.80 8.18 -9.76
C ALA A 324 -11.37 9.60 -10.17
N TYR A 325 -10.06 9.79 -10.33
CA TYR A 325 -9.49 11.00 -10.92
C TYR A 325 -8.50 10.58 -12.01
N GLU A 326 -8.50 11.28 -13.14
CA GLU A 326 -7.43 11.13 -14.14
C GLU A 326 -6.20 11.92 -13.69
N GLU A 327 -6.40 13.15 -13.23
CA GLU A 327 -5.38 14.03 -12.68
C GLU A 327 -5.86 14.67 -11.38
N ARG A 328 -4.92 14.90 -10.45
CA ARG A 328 -5.14 15.69 -9.23
C ARG A 328 -4.50 17.06 -9.41
N PRO A 329 -5.29 18.15 -9.50
CA PRO A 329 -4.73 19.49 -9.58
C PRO A 329 -3.92 19.81 -8.32
N GLY A 330 -2.87 20.59 -8.48
CA GLY A 330 -1.91 20.84 -7.41
C GLY A 330 -0.61 21.45 -7.91
N ARG A 331 0.37 21.49 -7.02
CA ARG A 331 1.74 21.91 -7.32
C ARG A 331 2.74 21.17 -6.44
N TRP A 332 3.97 21.04 -6.91
CA TRP A 332 5.06 20.55 -6.07
C TRP A 332 5.49 21.60 -5.04
N VAL A 333 5.62 21.17 -3.79
CA VAL A 333 6.22 21.93 -2.68
C VAL A 333 7.39 21.14 -2.10
N GLY A 334 8.33 21.83 -1.47
CA GLY A 334 9.57 21.24 -0.96
C GLY A 334 9.91 21.70 0.45
N GLU A 335 10.42 20.77 1.26
CA GLU A 335 10.99 21.04 2.59
C GLU A 335 12.45 20.57 2.63
N ARG A 336 13.36 21.43 3.11
CA ARG A 336 14.81 21.15 3.11
C ARG A 336 15.21 20.07 4.10
N GLU A 337 14.48 19.97 5.19
CA GLU A 337 14.67 18.98 6.24
C GLU A 337 13.30 18.50 6.72
N TRP A 338 13.26 17.33 7.32
CA TRP A 338 12.06 16.77 7.91
C TRP A 338 12.38 16.16 9.28
N PRO A 339 11.59 16.43 10.33
CA PRO A 339 10.42 17.32 10.37
C PRO A 339 10.74 18.78 10.01
N SER A 340 9.89 19.43 9.22
CA SER A 340 10.18 20.79 8.74
C SER A 340 9.89 21.85 9.82
N PRO A 341 10.79 22.82 10.04
CA PRO A 341 10.53 23.96 10.93
C PRO A 341 9.45 24.91 10.40
N ASN A 342 9.08 24.79 9.12
CA ASN A 342 8.04 25.62 8.48
C ASN A 342 6.61 25.14 8.78
N ILE A 343 6.46 23.95 9.37
CA ILE A 343 5.15 23.37 9.65
C ILE A 343 4.78 23.67 11.10
N VAL A 344 3.68 24.41 11.28
CA VAL A 344 3.18 24.82 12.59
C VAL A 344 1.92 24.04 12.91
N PHE A 345 1.90 23.35 14.05
CA PHE A 345 0.71 22.64 14.51
C PHE A 345 -0.29 23.61 15.14
N GLU A 346 -1.34 23.96 14.38
CA GLU A 346 -2.44 24.78 14.89
C GLU A 346 -3.48 23.91 15.60
N SER A 347 -3.74 24.23 16.87
CA SER A 347 -4.69 23.48 17.69
C SER A 347 -6.04 24.21 17.75
N ARG A 348 -7.12 23.50 17.40
CA ARG A 348 -8.50 24.02 17.41
C ARG A 348 -9.41 23.08 18.22
N SER A 349 -10.14 23.63 19.19
CA SER A 349 -11.10 22.83 19.98
C SER A 349 -12.28 22.36 19.15
N LEU A 350 -12.80 21.18 19.47
CA LEU A 350 -13.99 20.59 18.84
C LEU A 350 -15.17 20.67 19.82
N GLY A 351 -16.22 21.41 19.44
CA GLY A 351 -17.35 21.66 20.33
C GLY A 351 -18.59 22.16 19.61
N ALA A 352 -19.76 21.77 20.11
CA ALA A 352 -21.07 22.14 19.60
C ALA A 352 -21.26 21.83 18.10
N GLY A 353 -20.67 20.74 17.60
CA GLY A 353 -20.66 20.38 16.18
C GLY A 353 -19.81 21.31 15.31
N ARG A 354 -18.82 22.00 15.90
CA ARG A 354 -17.94 22.94 15.21
C ARG A 354 -16.47 22.69 15.54
N VAL A 355 -15.61 22.98 14.57
CA VAL A 355 -14.19 23.28 14.83
C VAL A 355 -14.14 24.75 15.24
N LEU A 356 -13.79 25.02 16.48
CA LEU A 356 -13.85 26.36 17.06
C LEU A 356 -12.71 27.25 16.53
N GLY A 357 -13.02 28.54 16.36
CA GLY A 357 -12.01 29.53 15.95
C GLY A 357 -10.97 29.80 17.03
N GLU A 358 -9.90 30.48 16.66
CA GLU A 358 -8.86 30.87 17.62
C GLU A 358 -9.42 31.69 18.78
N GLY A 359 -9.13 31.27 20.01
CA GLY A 359 -9.59 31.97 21.21
C GLY A 359 -11.12 31.99 21.38
N GLU A 360 -11.88 31.27 20.54
CA GLU A 360 -13.32 31.12 20.74
C GLU A 360 -13.56 30.33 22.03
N PRO A 361 -14.31 30.89 23.01
CA PRO A 361 -14.52 30.21 24.27
C PRO A 361 -15.33 28.93 24.07
N GLU A 362 -14.89 27.85 24.70
CA GLU A 362 -15.62 26.59 24.77
C GLU A 362 -16.93 26.79 25.54
N LYS A 363 -18.00 27.10 24.80
CA LYS A 363 -19.33 27.32 25.38
C LYS A 363 -20.16 26.06 25.19
N ARG A 364 -19.92 25.04 26.02
CA ARG A 364 -20.86 23.96 26.40
C ARG A 364 -20.16 22.89 27.25
N GLU A 365 -20.77 22.53 28.37
CA GLU A 365 -20.51 21.28 29.08
C GLU A 365 -21.50 20.23 28.57
N GLY A 366 -21.02 19.11 28.01
CA GLY A 366 -21.87 18.01 27.59
C GLY A 366 -21.19 17.04 26.63
N ALA A 367 -21.79 15.87 26.44
CA ALA A 367 -21.32 14.86 25.50
C ALA A 367 -22.18 14.82 24.22
N LEU A 368 -21.54 14.68 23.07
CA LEU A 368 -22.18 14.28 21.82
C LEU A 368 -22.16 12.75 21.75
N THR A 369 -23.33 12.13 21.55
CA THR A 369 -23.45 10.66 21.59
C THR A 369 -23.94 10.11 20.27
N LEU A 370 -23.38 8.99 19.83
CA LEU A 370 -23.71 8.32 18.57
C LEU A 370 -23.42 6.82 18.64
N SER A 371 -24.22 6.03 17.94
CA SER A 371 -23.87 4.67 17.51
C SER A 371 -23.96 4.63 15.99
N SER A 372 -22.84 4.42 15.30
CA SER A 372 -22.80 4.39 13.83
C SER A 372 -23.41 3.10 13.29
N PRO A 373 -24.27 3.14 12.25
CA PRO A 373 -24.73 1.93 11.59
C PRO A 373 -23.60 1.25 10.81
N LEU A 374 -23.72 -0.06 10.55
CA LEU A 374 -22.76 -0.85 9.76
C LEU A 374 -22.66 -0.39 8.30
N SER A 375 -23.62 0.39 7.81
CA SER A 375 -23.54 1.06 6.50
C SER A 375 -22.53 2.21 6.46
N THR A 376 -22.10 2.73 7.62
CA THR A 376 -21.07 3.79 7.68
C THR A 376 -19.73 3.24 7.21
N GLY A 377 -19.19 3.81 6.13
CA GLY A 377 -17.95 3.37 5.50
C GLY A 377 -18.13 2.71 4.13
N GLN A 378 -19.37 2.53 3.66
CA GLN A 378 -19.64 2.02 2.30
C GLN A 378 -19.09 2.94 1.20
N HIS A 379 -18.82 4.22 1.52
CA HIS A 379 -18.25 5.21 0.61
C HIS A 379 -16.79 5.55 0.92
N ALA A 380 -16.12 4.72 1.73
CA ALA A 380 -14.74 4.93 2.15
C ALA A 380 -13.70 4.67 1.03
N GLY A 381 -14.06 3.99 -0.05
CA GLY A 381 -13.09 3.47 -1.01
C GLY A 381 -12.22 2.35 -0.41
N LYS A 382 -11.12 1.99 -1.09
CA LYS A 382 -10.13 1.05 -0.53
C LYS A 382 -9.15 1.77 0.39
N TRP A 383 -8.52 1.00 1.29
CA TRP A 383 -7.42 1.50 2.12
C TRP A 383 -6.23 1.87 1.23
N CYS A 384 -5.87 0.99 0.29
CA CYS A 384 -4.88 1.26 -0.75
C CYS A 384 -5.53 1.28 -2.15
N SER A 385 -5.49 2.43 -2.84
CA SER A 385 -5.90 2.51 -4.26
C SER A 385 -4.84 1.88 -5.15
N TYR A 386 -5.28 1.15 -6.18
CA TYR A 386 -4.42 0.60 -7.24
C TYR A 386 -4.69 1.29 -8.59
N ASN A 387 -5.46 2.39 -8.57
CA ASN A 387 -6.10 3.02 -9.71
C ASN A 387 -6.87 2.00 -10.57
N ALA A 388 -7.63 1.14 -9.91
CA ALA A 388 -8.62 0.25 -10.51
C ALA A 388 -10.00 0.82 -10.16
N PRO A 389 -10.41 1.93 -10.80
CA PRO A 389 -11.57 2.70 -10.37
C PRO A 389 -12.85 1.86 -10.37
N PRO A 390 -13.85 2.21 -9.54
CA PRO A 390 -13.89 3.30 -8.55
C PRO A 390 -13.27 3.03 -7.13
N ASP A 391 -11.93 3.08 -6.95
CA ASP A 391 -11.25 2.69 -5.67
C ASP A 391 -10.97 3.82 -4.68
N LEU A 392 -11.27 5.07 -5.06
CA LEU A 392 -11.14 6.23 -4.18
C LEU A 392 -12.44 6.51 -3.42
N PRO A 393 -12.38 7.22 -2.26
CA PRO A 393 -13.58 7.58 -1.50
C PRO A 393 -14.55 8.44 -2.32
N TYR A 394 -15.86 8.19 -2.16
CA TYR A 394 -16.90 9.02 -2.74
C TYR A 394 -17.23 10.23 -1.84
N ASP A 395 -18.34 10.94 -2.13
CA ASP A 395 -18.82 12.06 -1.33
C ASP A 395 -19.11 11.63 0.11
N GLN A 396 -18.39 12.21 1.06
CA GLN A 396 -18.46 11.82 2.46
C GLN A 396 -19.74 12.25 3.16
N ARG A 397 -20.61 13.03 2.49
CA ARG A 397 -21.97 13.29 3.01
C ARG A 397 -22.74 12.00 3.32
N GLU A 398 -22.52 10.96 2.53
CA GLU A 398 -23.17 9.65 2.73
C GLU A 398 -22.75 9.00 4.05
N ASP A 399 -21.45 9.05 4.40
CA ASP A 399 -20.93 8.48 5.64
C ASP A 399 -21.03 9.45 6.84
N ASP A 400 -21.21 10.76 6.59
CA ASP A 400 -21.39 11.77 7.63
C ASP A 400 -22.74 11.63 8.35
N GLY A 401 -23.76 11.05 7.70
CA GLY A 401 -25.04 10.73 8.32
C GLY A 401 -24.95 9.72 9.46
N GLY A 402 -23.89 8.89 9.48
CA GLY A 402 -23.56 7.95 10.53
C GLY A 402 -22.43 8.41 11.45
N SER A 403 -22.15 9.72 11.55
CA SER A 403 -20.97 10.28 12.24
C SER A 403 -21.29 11.51 13.12
N ILE A 404 -20.46 11.75 14.14
CA ILE A 404 -20.43 13.04 14.86
C ILE A 404 -19.60 13.99 14.01
N VAL A 405 -20.18 15.09 13.56
CA VAL A 405 -19.56 16.04 12.62
C VAL A 405 -19.21 17.36 13.30
N PHE A 406 -18.00 17.85 13.06
CA PHE A 406 -17.51 19.16 13.47
C PHE A 406 -17.07 19.95 12.25
N ASP A 407 -17.76 21.06 11.96
CA ASP A 407 -17.41 21.96 10.87
C ASP A 407 -16.69 23.21 11.36
N SER A 408 -15.60 23.60 10.71
CA SER A 408 -15.07 24.95 10.86
C SER A 408 -16.08 25.99 10.35
N VAL A 409 -15.91 27.26 10.72
CA VAL A 409 -16.48 28.37 9.93
C VAL A 409 -15.95 28.30 8.50
N PRO A 410 -16.64 28.89 7.50
CA PRO A 410 -16.04 29.05 6.17
C PRO A 410 -14.69 29.74 6.33
N LEU A 411 -13.65 29.14 5.77
CA LEU A 411 -12.29 29.64 5.91
C LEU A 411 -12.22 31.06 5.32
N PRO A 412 -11.74 32.05 6.08
CA PRO A 412 -11.63 33.41 5.57
C PRO A 412 -10.53 33.53 4.51
N GLU A 413 -9.54 32.66 4.58
CA GLU A 413 -8.37 32.61 3.72
C GLU A 413 -8.00 31.17 3.35
N ARG A 414 -7.01 31.01 2.48
CA ARG A 414 -6.50 29.70 2.07
C ARG A 414 -5.75 29.05 3.22
N LEU A 415 -6.07 27.80 3.51
CA LEU A 415 -5.35 26.97 4.48
C LEU A 415 -4.60 25.87 3.74
N GLU A 416 -3.30 25.70 4.00
CA GLU A 416 -2.53 24.56 3.51
C GLU A 416 -2.04 23.72 4.68
N ILE A 417 -2.15 22.40 4.56
CA ILE A 417 -1.58 21.45 5.52
C ILE A 417 -0.56 20.56 4.81
N LEU A 418 0.52 20.21 5.51
CA LEU A 418 1.51 19.24 5.08
C LEU A 418 1.94 18.37 6.27
N GLY A 419 1.67 17.07 6.20
CA GLY A 419 1.98 16.11 7.27
C GLY A 419 0.73 15.48 7.85
N SER A 420 0.85 14.87 9.03
CA SER A 420 -0.24 14.16 9.71
C SER A 420 -0.98 15.07 10.69
N ALA A 421 -2.27 15.30 10.45
CA ALA A 421 -3.15 15.89 11.44
C ALA A 421 -3.38 14.91 12.60
N VAL A 422 -3.64 15.45 13.80
CA VAL A 422 -3.90 14.64 14.99
C VAL A 422 -5.21 15.10 15.61
N VAL A 423 -6.09 14.17 15.95
CA VAL A 423 -7.34 14.46 16.66
C VAL A 423 -7.28 13.88 18.06
N GLU A 424 -7.33 14.74 19.06
CA GLU A 424 -7.46 14.35 20.47
C GLU A 424 -8.94 14.34 20.86
N LEU A 425 -9.36 13.32 21.59
CA LEU A 425 -10.74 13.17 22.04
C LEU A 425 -10.78 12.76 23.52
N GLU A 426 -11.57 13.47 24.33
CA GLU A 426 -12.09 12.94 25.58
C GLU A 426 -13.40 12.20 25.28
N LEU A 427 -13.44 10.89 25.53
CA LEU A 427 -14.57 10.04 25.15
C LEU A 427 -14.91 8.98 26.18
N ALA A 428 -16.11 8.39 26.08
CA ALA A 428 -16.50 7.15 26.76
C ALA A 428 -17.29 6.27 25.78
N VAL A 429 -17.27 4.96 26.01
CA VAL A 429 -18.04 3.97 25.24
C VAL A 429 -18.81 3.04 26.18
N ASP A 430 -19.83 2.36 25.67
CA ASP A 430 -20.68 1.41 26.44
C ASP A 430 -20.28 -0.07 26.28
N ARG A 431 -19.19 -0.34 25.54
CA ARG A 431 -18.65 -1.67 25.29
C ARG A 431 -17.18 -1.79 25.67
N PRO A 432 -16.71 -3.00 26.03
CA PRO A 432 -15.31 -3.24 26.37
C PRO A 432 -14.37 -3.24 25.15
N ASP A 433 -14.91 -3.53 23.98
CA ASP A 433 -14.20 -3.55 22.70
C ASP A 433 -14.84 -2.51 21.78
N ALA A 434 -14.06 -1.57 21.27
CA ALA A 434 -14.56 -0.46 20.48
C ALA A 434 -13.47 0.13 19.56
N MET A 435 -13.87 0.58 18.38
CA MET A 435 -13.05 1.37 17.47
C MET A 435 -13.67 2.74 17.20
N ILE A 436 -12.82 3.69 16.80
CA ILE A 436 -13.25 4.95 16.20
C ILE A 436 -12.54 5.19 14.88
N ALA A 437 -13.29 5.72 13.91
CA ALA A 437 -12.75 6.23 12.66
C ALA A 437 -12.91 7.76 12.66
N VAL A 438 -11.82 8.45 12.35
CA VAL A 438 -11.77 9.92 12.32
C VAL A 438 -11.42 10.35 10.90
N ARG A 439 -12.28 11.14 10.27
CA ARG A 439 -12.08 11.63 8.90
C ARG A 439 -11.89 13.13 8.91
N LEU A 440 -10.97 13.62 8.09
CA LEU A 440 -10.82 15.03 7.76
C LEU A 440 -11.26 15.22 6.31
N SER A 441 -12.22 16.11 6.09
CA SER A 441 -12.77 16.41 4.76
C SER A 441 -12.68 17.89 4.41
N ASP A 442 -12.49 18.16 3.13
CA ASP A 442 -12.68 19.48 2.51
C ASP A 442 -14.15 19.61 2.08
N VAL A 443 -14.87 20.56 2.68
CA VAL A 443 -16.28 20.81 2.38
C VAL A 443 -16.44 22.07 1.57
N THR A 444 -16.96 21.93 0.35
CA THR A 444 -17.18 23.05 -0.57
C THR A 444 -18.30 23.98 -0.09
N PRO A 445 -18.43 25.21 -0.61
CA PRO A 445 -19.57 26.09 -0.30
C PRO A 445 -20.95 25.50 -0.65
N LYS A 446 -20.98 24.46 -1.50
CA LYS A 446 -22.20 23.71 -1.85
C LYS A 446 -22.47 22.52 -0.92
N GLY A 447 -21.57 22.25 0.03
CA GLY A 447 -21.68 21.18 1.01
C GLY A 447 -21.14 19.82 0.55
N GLN A 448 -20.57 19.70 -0.64
CA GLN A 448 -19.92 18.46 -1.08
C GLN A 448 -18.68 18.20 -0.21
N ALA A 449 -18.49 16.98 0.27
CA ALA A 449 -17.43 16.65 1.22
C ALA A 449 -16.43 15.66 0.59
N THR A 450 -15.23 16.14 0.26
CA THR A 450 -14.14 15.30 -0.27
C THR A 450 -13.27 14.85 0.90
N ARG A 451 -13.10 13.54 1.09
CA ARG A 451 -12.18 13.01 2.12
C ARG A 451 -10.75 13.39 1.77
N VAL A 452 -10.09 14.11 2.67
CA VAL A 452 -8.69 14.54 2.52
C VAL A 452 -7.76 13.51 3.16
N THR A 453 -8.08 13.10 4.38
CA THR A 453 -7.35 12.06 5.11
C THR A 453 -8.24 11.44 6.19
N TYR A 454 -7.79 10.35 6.81
CA TYR A 454 -8.46 9.71 7.92
C TYR A 454 -7.46 8.98 8.82
N GLY A 455 -7.94 8.61 10.01
CA GLY A 455 -7.23 7.85 11.02
C GLY A 455 -8.18 6.86 11.66
N LEU A 456 -7.61 5.77 12.16
CA LEU A 456 -8.33 4.70 12.83
C LEU A 456 -7.69 4.48 14.20
N LEU A 457 -8.51 4.15 15.18
CA LEU A 457 -8.03 3.70 16.48
C LEU A 457 -8.96 2.66 17.06
N ASN A 458 -8.42 1.47 17.29
CA ASN A 458 -9.00 0.51 18.20
C ASN A 458 -8.72 0.99 19.62
N LEU A 459 -9.77 1.37 20.34
CA LEU A 459 -9.64 2.04 21.64
C LEU A 459 -9.02 1.14 22.71
N THR A 460 -9.07 -0.19 22.54
CA THR A 460 -8.36 -1.12 23.44
C THR A 460 -6.83 -1.04 23.28
N HIS A 461 -6.36 -0.52 22.13
CA HIS A 461 -4.95 -0.29 21.83
C HIS A 461 -4.49 1.15 22.14
N ALA A 462 -5.31 1.97 22.80
CA ALA A 462 -4.99 3.38 23.06
C ALA A 462 -3.68 3.61 23.84
N ASN A 463 -3.22 2.62 24.62
CA ASN A 463 -1.97 2.65 25.36
C ASN A 463 -0.85 1.79 24.75
N GLY A 464 -1.04 1.28 23.52
CA GLY A 464 -0.06 0.47 22.80
C GLY A 464 -0.66 -0.78 22.15
N HIS A 465 0.01 -1.27 21.10
CA HIS A 465 -0.50 -2.38 20.29
C HIS A 465 -0.03 -3.79 20.73
N GLU A 466 0.97 -3.88 21.62
CA GLU A 466 1.52 -5.17 22.05
C GLU A 466 0.69 -5.85 23.15
N ARG A 467 0.01 -5.03 23.96
CA ARG A 467 -0.76 -5.46 25.14
C ARG A 467 -2.03 -4.62 25.25
N PRO A 468 -2.98 -4.77 24.30
CA PRO A 468 -4.23 -4.05 24.38
C PRO A 468 -5.01 -4.43 25.64
N GLU A 469 -5.81 -3.51 26.13
CA GLU A 469 -6.61 -3.67 27.35
C GLU A 469 -8.07 -3.35 27.04
N LYS A 470 -8.97 -4.22 27.52
CA LYS A 470 -10.41 -3.98 27.41
C LYS A 470 -10.80 -2.69 28.12
N LEU A 471 -11.72 -1.97 27.52
CA LEU A 471 -12.29 -0.75 28.08
C LEU A 471 -13.25 -1.10 29.22
N VAL A 472 -13.28 -0.26 30.23
CA VAL A 472 -14.37 -0.17 31.21
C VAL A 472 -15.49 0.70 30.63
N PRO A 473 -16.70 0.16 30.40
CA PRO A 473 -17.83 0.93 29.90
C PRO A 473 -18.16 2.15 30.77
N GLY A 474 -18.45 3.28 30.14
CA GLY A 474 -18.79 4.56 30.79
C GLY A 474 -17.59 5.30 31.41
N ARG A 475 -16.41 4.68 31.48
CA ARG A 475 -15.18 5.39 31.88
C ARG A 475 -14.77 6.38 30.79
N ARG A 476 -14.28 7.55 31.21
CA ARG A 476 -13.69 8.52 30.30
C ARG A 476 -12.24 8.17 29.98
N TYR A 477 -11.91 8.23 28.70
CA TYR A 477 -10.57 8.06 28.15
C TYR A 477 -10.18 9.32 27.39
N ARG A 478 -8.88 9.58 27.35
CA ARG A 478 -8.29 10.55 26.42
C ARG A 478 -7.48 9.76 25.43
N VAL A 479 -7.76 9.98 24.15
CA VAL A 479 -7.07 9.28 23.07
C VAL A 479 -6.58 10.30 22.05
N SER A 480 -5.52 9.91 21.33
CA SER A 480 -4.95 10.67 20.24
C SER A 480 -5.01 9.81 18.99
N VAL A 481 -5.62 10.33 17.92
CA VAL A 481 -5.78 9.63 16.64
C VAL A 481 -4.96 10.39 15.60
N PRO A 482 -3.76 9.90 15.23
CA PRO A 482 -3.05 10.43 14.08
C PRO A 482 -3.80 10.05 12.80
N LEU A 483 -3.98 11.02 11.90
CA LEU A 483 -4.51 10.79 10.56
C LEU A 483 -3.35 10.56 9.59
N ASN A 484 -3.63 9.89 8.47
CA ASN A 484 -2.63 9.71 7.41
C ASN A 484 -2.08 11.05 6.94
N GLY A 485 -0.78 11.10 6.68
CA GLY A 485 -0.09 12.29 6.21
C GLY A 485 -0.56 12.71 4.82
N VAL A 486 -0.71 14.01 4.59
CA VAL A 486 -1.18 14.55 3.31
C VAL A 486 -0.64 15.95 3.07
N ALA A 487 -0.60 16.38 1.81
CA ALA A 487 -0.48 17.77 1.42
C ALA A 487 -1.77 18.24 0.75
N GLN A 488 -2.54 19.12 1.41
CA GLN A 488 -3.84 19.58 0.92
C GLN A 488 -4.00 21.09 1.13
N ALA A 489 -4.50 21.76 0.11
CA ALA A 489 -4.96 23.14 0.18
C ALA A 489 -6.49 23.23 0.21
N PHE A 490 -7.00 24.05 1.13
CA PHE A 490 -8.40 24.38 1.30
C PHE A 490 -8.65 25.82 0.84
N PRO A 491 -9.51 26.05 -0.18
CA PRO A 491 -9.81 27.39 -0.65
C PRO A 491 -10.58 28.26 0.35
N PRO A 492 -10.51 29.60 0.26
CA PRO A 492 -11.41 30.49 1.00
C PRO A 492 -12.88 30.13 0.75
N GLY A 493 -13.70 30.17 1.80
CA GLY A 493 -15.12 29.81 1.78
C GLY A 493 -15.40 28.31 1.92
N HIS A 494 -14.40 27.43 1.80
CA HIS A 494 -14.52 26.02 2.15
C HIS A 494 -14.51 25.84 3.68
N ARG A 495 -14.77 24.62 4.16
CA ARG A 495 -14.67 24.27 5.58
C ARG A 495 -13.79 23.04 5.76
N VAL A 496 -13.07 23.02 6.87
CA VAL A 496 -12.46 21.79 7.39
C VAL A 496 -13.52 21.08 8.22
N ARG A 497 -13.80 19.82 7.87
CA ARG A 497 -14.72 18.97 8.61
C ARG A 497 -13.97 17.84 9.29
N ILE A 498 -14.26 17.61 10.57
CA ILE A 498 -13.86 16.40 11.31
C ILE A 498 -15.11 15.55 11.54
N SER A 499 -15.09 14.29 11.11
CA SER A 499 -16.16 13.33 11.35
C SER A 499 -15.64 12.17 12.20
N VAL A 500 -16.38 11.77 13.24
CA VAL A 500 -16.05 10.65 14.14
C VAL A 500 -17.16 9.60 14.10
N SER A 501 -16.84 8.35 13.77
CA SER A 501 -17.79 7.22 13.72
C SER A 501 -17.28 6.01 14.52
N THR A 502 -18.19 5.14 14.96
CA THR A 502 -17.88 3.87 15.64
C THR A 502 -17.85 2.66 14.71
N SER A 503 -18.15 2.87 13.42
CA SER A 503 -18.03 1.89 12.35
C SER A 503 -17.44 2.55 11.11
N TYR A 504 -16.70 1.78 10.33
CA TYR A 504 -16.19 2.17 9.00
C TYR A 504 -16.06 0.96 8.07
N TRP A 505 -17.11 0.13 8.06
CA TRP A 505 -17.21 -1.09 7.26
C TRP A 505 -17.55 -0.76 5.78
N PRO A 506 -16.92 -1.42 4.78
CA PRO A 506 -16.02 -2.57 4.87
C PRO A 506 -14.52 -2.25 4.88
N LEU A 507 -14.12 -0.98 4.98
CA LEU A 507 -12.71 -0.61 5.03
C LEU A 507 -12.02 -1.20 6.27
N VAL A 508 -12.73 -1.25 7.40
CA VAL A 508 -12.30 -1.89 8.66
C VAL A 508 -13.32 -2.91 9.11
N TRP A 509 -12.84 -4.04 9.62
CA TRP A 509 -13.67 -5.03 10.28
C TRP A 509 -14.28 -4.45 11.57
N PRO A 510 -15.60 -4.50 11.76
CA PRO A 510 -16.24 -3.83 12.88
C PRO A 510 -15.90 -4.47 14.23
N SER A 511 -16.07 -3.69 15.31
CA SER A 511 -16.01 -4.19 16.69
C SER A 511 -16.98 -5.37 16.90
N PRO A 512 -16.82 -6.20 17.95
CA PRO A 512 -17.64 -7.40 18.13
C PRO A 512 -19.14 -7.14 18.34
N GLU A 513 -19.50 -5.97 18.86
CA GLU A 513 -20.87 -5.56 19.17
C GLU A 513 -21.10 -4.10 18.77
N PRO A 514 -22.37 -3.64 18.59
CA PRO A 514 -22.67 -2.23 18.40
C PRO A 514 -22.17 -1.38 19.58
N VAL A 515 -21.44 -0.29 19.26
CA VAL A 515 -20.84 0.62 20.24
C VAL A 515 -21.52 1.98 20.20
N THR A 516 -21.97 2.44 21.37
CA THR A 516 -22.36 3.82 21.61
C THR A 516 -21.17 4.63 22.12
N LEU A 517 -20.73 5.62 21.36
CA LEU A 517 -19.68 6.57 21.70
C LEU A 517 -20.28 7.85 22.26
N SER A 518 -19.70 8.36 23.35
CA SER A 518 -19.93 9.70 23.88
C SER A 518 -18.64 10.51 23.83
N VAL A 519 -18.59 11.56 23.00
CA VAL A 519 -17.47 12.51 22.91
C VAL A 519 -17.76 13.71 23.80
N PHE A 520 -16.92 13.92 24.82
CA PHE A 520 -17.03 15.05 25.74
C PHE A 520 -16.44 16.30 25.12
N GLN A 521 -17.19 17.39 25.17
CA GLN A 521 -16.73 18.69 24.72
C GLN A 521 -15.87 19.33 25.81
N GLY A 522 -14.79 20.01 25.43
CA GLY A 522 -13.91 20.70 26.37
C GLY A 522 -12.46 20.75 25.89
N GLU A 523 -11.57 21.12 26.81
CA GLU A 523 -10.15 21.39 26.55
C GLU A 523 -9.41 20.18 25.93
N HIS A 524 -9.89 18.97 26.15
CA HIS A 524 -9.23 17.73 25.73
C HIS A 524 -9.81 17.10 24.46
N THR A 525 -10.65 17.83 23.74
CA THR A 525 -11.21 17.39 22.46
C THR A 525 -10.87 18.42 21.39
N ARG A 526 -9.85 18.11 20.58
CA ARG A 526 -9.18 19.07 19.70
C ARG A 526 -8.71 18.42 18.40
N VAL A 527 -8.54 19.23 17.36
CA VAL A 527 -7.77 18.88 16.16
C VAL A 527 -6.49 19.71 16.11
N HIS A 528 -5.38 19.06 15.78
CA HIS A 528 -4.08 19.66 15.52
C HIS A 528 -3.80 19.55 14.02
N LEU A 529 -3.78 20.67 13.33
CA LEU A 529 -3.54 20.75 11.89
C LEU A 529 -2.07 21.12 11.63
N PRO A 530 -1.33 20.36 10.81
CA PRO A 530 0.06 20.66 10.48
C PRO A 530 0.10 21.74 9.39
N VAL A 531 -0.16 22.98 9.79
CA VAL A 531 -0.31 24.11 8.88
C VAL A 531 1.03 24.47 8.26
N ARG A 532 1.04 24.56 6.93
CA ARG A 532 2.14 25.08 6.14
C ARG A 532 1.77 26.49 5.68
N PRO A 533 2.44 27.56 6.16
CA PRO A 533 2.12 28.93 5.76
C PRO A 533 2.15 29.11 4.23
N ALA A 534 1.09 29.69 3.66
CA ALA A 534 0.97 29.90 2.22
C ALA A 534 2.00 30.91 1.67
N GLU A 535 2.37 31.90 2.51
CA GLU A 535 3.31 32.99 2.20
C GLU A 535 4.67 32.80 2.88
N SER A 536 5.15 31.57 3.06
CA SER A 536 6.58 31.38 3.40
C SER A 536 7.45 31.82 2.20
N GLU A 537 7.55 33.14 1.96
CA GLU A 537 8.64 33.80 1.25
C GLU A 537 9.90 33.43 2.01
N GLY A 538 10.57 32.37 1.55
CA GLY A 538 11.30 31.55 2.50
C GLY A 538 12.47 30.83 1.93
N ASP A 539 12.44 29.49 1.90
CA ASP A 539 13.70 28.78 2.08
C ASP A 539 13.60 27.28 1.76
N GLY A 540 13.04 26.94 0.59
CA GLY A 540 12.87 25.54 0.17
C GLY A 540 13.27 25.15 -1.25
N ARG A 541 13.88 26.04 -2.06
CA ARG A 541 13.97 25.96 -3.55
C ARG A 541 12.59 25.81 -4.20
N GLU A 542 12.32 26.54 -5.28
CA GLU A 542 11.28 26.09 -6.22
C GLU A 542 11.59 24.62 -6.53
N VAL A 543 10.64 23.71 -6.30
CA VAL A 543 10.85 22.32 -6.70
C VAL A 543 11.03 22.37 -8.21
N ALA A 544 12.24 22.09 -8.66
CA ALA A 544 12.55 22.10 -10.07
C ALA A 544 11.51 21.23 -10.78
N PRO A 545 10.88 21.72 -11.86
CA PRO A 545 9.92 20.92 -12.60
C PRO A 545 10.53 19.58 -12.96
N PHE A 546 9.82 18.49 -12.65
CA PHE A 546 10.22 17.18 -13.11
C PHE A 546 10.12 17.12 -14.63
N GLY A 547 11.02 16.36 -15.26
CA GLY A 547 10.94 16.08 -16.69
C GLY A 547 9.65 15.35 -17.07
N GLU A 548 9.38 15.26 -18.37
CA GLU A 548 8.32 14.40 -18.88
C GLU A 548 8.60 12.94 -18.47
N PRO A 549 7.61 12.16 -18.02
CA PRO A 549 7.79 10.73 -17.73
C PRO A 549 8.31 10.00 -18.98
N GLU A 550 9.47 9.35 -18.85
CA GLU A 550 10.07 8.50 -19.89
C GLU A 550 10.12 7.04 -19.44
N GLY A 551 10.21 6.14 -20.42
CA GLY A 551 10.45 4.72 -20.20
C GLY A 551 10.66 3.99 -21.52
N THR A 552 11.18 2.77 -21.45
CA THR A 552 11.27 1.90 -22.64
C THR A 552 9.92 1.28 -22.98
N ALA A 553 9.80 0.68 -24.16
CA ALA A 553 8.54 0.12 -24.62
C ALA A 553 8.10 -1.07 -23.75
N PRO A 554 6.81 -1.16 -23.35
CA PRO A 554 6.30 -2.35 -22.69
C PRO A 554 6.38 -3.56 -23.64
N VAL A 555 6.55 -4.77 -23.09
CA VAL A 555 6.39 -6.00 -23.89
C VAL A 555 5.01 -6.03 -24.54
N THR A 556 4.97 -6.48 -25.79
CA THR A 556 3.75 -6.48 -26.58
C THR A 556 2.80 -7.56 -26.09
N THR A 557 1.54 -7.17 -25.89
CA THR A 557 0.47 -8.09 -25.53
C THR A 557 -0.74 -7.91 -26.42
N SER A 558 -1.38 -9.01 -26.78
CA SER A 558 -2.65 -9.03 -27.50
C SER A 558 -3.79 -9.40 -26.56
N ARG A 559 -4.89 -8.64 -26.59
CA ARG A 559 -6.11 -9.00 -25.85
C ARG A 559 -6.87 -10.07 -26.61
N ILE A 560 -7.04 -11.24 -25.99
CA ILE A 560 -7.79 -12.37 -26.55
C ILE A 560 -9.26 -12.28 -26.16
N GLU A 561 -9.52 -12.06 -24.88
CA GLU A 561 -10.85 -11.86 -24.33
C GLU A 561 -10.87 -10.58 -23.50
N SER A 562 -11.91 -9.77 -23.66
CA SER A 562 -12.13 -8.60 -22.82
C SER A 562 -12.66 -9.06 -21.46
N GLY A 563 -12.11 -8.51 -20.39
CA GLY A 563 -12.71 -8.61 -19.06
C GLY A 563 -13.74 -7.52 -18.80
N GLU A 564 -14.13 -7.40 -17.53
CA GLU A 564 -15.06 -6.42 -16.99
C GLU A 564 -14.55 -5.89 -15.65
N GLU A 565 -14.83 -4.63 -15.37
CA GLU A 565 -14.59 -4.02 -14.06
C GLU A 565 -15.90 -3.45 -13.55
N ARG A 566 -16.24 -3.76 -12.31
CA ARG A 566 -17.50 -3.32 -11.72
C ARG A 566 -17.35 -3.13 -10.22
N TRP A 567 -18.04 -2.11 -9.73
CA TRP A 567 -18.14 -1.87 -8.30
C TRP A 567 -19.56 -1.41 -7.97
N ASP A 568 -20.34 -2.32 -7.39
CA ASP A 568 -21.75 -2.10 -7.10
C ASP A 568 -21.97 -2.01 -5.59
N LEU A 569 -22.60 -0.92 -5.16
CA LEU A 569 -23.21 -0.83 -3.85
C LEU A 569 -24.69 -1.18 -3.96
N ASN A 570 -25.11 -2.28 -3.32
CA ASN A 570 -26.47 -2.78 -3.34
C ASN A 570 -27.11 -2.68 -1.95
N GLN A 571 -28.37 -2.24 -1.89
CA GLN A 571 -29.20 -2.21 -0.68
C GLN A 571 -30.56 -2.85 -0.98
N ASP A 572 -30.83 -4.00 -0.35
CA ASP A 572 -32.14 -4.65 -0.35
C ASP A 572 -32.94 -4.15 0.85
N LEU A 573 -33.92 -3.28 0.60
CA LEU A 573 -34.76 -2.69 1.66
C LEU A 573 -35.83 -3.65 2.21
N VAL A 574 -36.07 -4.79 1.57
CA VAL A 574 -37.01 -5.81 2.04
C VAL A 574 -36.32 -6.74 3.03
N ASN A 575 -35.11 -7.19 2.69
CA ASN A 575 -34.34 -8.11 3.53
C ASN A 575 -33.33 -7.40 4.43
N TYR A 576 -33.18 -6.08 4.27
CA TYR A 576 -32.19 -5.25 4.96
C TYR A 576 -30.74 -5.64 4.69
N GLU A 577 -30.46 -6.35 3.60
CA GLU A 577 -29.10 -6.72 3.20
C GLU A 577 -28.43 -5.56 2.46
N SER A 578 -27.19 -5.24 2.85
CA SER A 578 -26.33 -4.35 2.07
C SER A 578 -25.07 -5.07 1.62
N SER A 579 -24.59 -4.77 0.41
CA SER A 579 -23.33 -5.34 -0.08
C SER A 579 -22.55 -4.41 -1.01
N LEU A 580 -21.23 -4.43 -0.88
CA LEU A 580 -20.27 -3.92 -1.86
C LEU A 580 -19.76 -5.11 -2.69
N ASN A 581 -19.99 -5.08 -4.00
CA ASN A 581 -19.58 -6.14 -4.92
C ASN A 581 -18.56 -5.58 -5.90
N VAL A 582 -17.40 -6.23 -5.99
CA VAL A 582 -16.25 -5.79 -6.77
C VAL A 582 -15.95 -6.89 -7.78
N VAL A 583 -15.84 -6.54 -9.06
CA VAL A 583 -15.35 -7.42 -10.10
C VAL A 583 -14.12 -6.77 -10.72
N LYS A 584 -13.03 -7.51 -10.75
CA LYS A 584 -11.77 -7.16 -11.41
C LYS A 584 -11.40 -8.30 -12.35
N ASP A 585 -11.96 -8.26 -13.54
CA ASP A 585 -11.70 -9.23 -14.58
C ASP A 585 -10.82 -8.58 -15.65
N LEU A 586 -9.59 -9.06 -15.78
CA LEU A 586 -8.64 -8.58 -16.79
C LEU A 586 -8.81 -9.34 -18.12
N GLY A 587 -9.76 -10.26 -18.19
CA GLY A 587 -9.97 -11.15 -19.32
C GLY A 587 -8.78 -12.05 -19.56
N THR A 588 -8.56 -12.37 -20.83
CA THR A 588 -7.43 -13.19 -21.29
C THR A 588 -6.50 -12.35 -22.15
N VAL A 589 -5.25 -12.23 -21.71
CA VAL A 589 -4.19 -11.48 -22.40
C VAL A 589 -3.10 -12.44 -22.85
N ARG A 590 -2.68 -12.33 -24.11
CA ARG A 590 -1.54 -13.06 -24.65
C ARG A 590 -0.29 -12.19 -24.62
N PHE A 591 0.79 -12.72 -24.05
CA PHE A 591 2.14 -12.20 -24.21
C PHE A 591 2.70 -12.70 -25.53
N ASP A 592 2.85 -11.80 -26.50
CA ASP A 592 3.02 -12.18 -27.91
C ASP A 592 4.42 -12.73 -28.23
N ASP A 593 5.43 -12.35 -27.43
CA ASP A 593 6.82 -12.80 -27.55
C ASP A 593 7.02 -14.26 -27.11
N ILE A 594 6.20 -14.73 -26.17
CA ILE A 594 6.30 -16.07 -25.58
C ILE A 594 5.08 -16.97 -25.86
N ASP A 595 4.10 -16.46 -26.62
CA ASP A 595 2.83 -17.11 -26.97
C ASP A 595 2.10 -17.66 -25.73
N LEU A 596 2.08 -16.90 -24.64
CA LEU A 596 1.46 -17.29 -23.38
C LEU A 596 0.18 -16.50 -23.14
N GLU A 597 -0.95 -17.19 -23.09
CA GLU A 597 -2.22 -16.63 -22.66
C GLU A 597 -2.34 -16.69 -21.14
N VAL A 598 -2.74 -15.58 -20.52
CA VAL A 598 -2.93 -15.43 -19.09
C VAL A 598 -4.33 -14.88 -18.81
N THR A 599 -5.11 -15.63 -18.03
CA THR A 599 -6.46 -15.23 -17.60
C THR A 599 -6.43 -14.86 -16.12
N ARG A 600 -7.03 -13.73 -15.76
CA ARG A 600 -7.11 -13.27 -14.36
C ARG A 600 -8.46 -12.65 -14.07
N ARG A 601 -9.15 -13.21 -13.08
CA ARG A 601 -10.40 -12.64 -12.57
C ARG A 601 -10.41 -12.70 -11.05
N ALA A 602 -10.85 -11.61 -10.42
CA ALA A 602 -11.15 -11.54 -9.01
C ALA A 602 -12.57 -10.99 -8.79
N ASP A 603 -13.31 -11.61 -7.90
CA ASP A 603 -14.62 -11.16 -7.44
C ASP A 603 -14.54 -10.98 -5.92
N GLU A 604 -14.88 -9.80 -5.39
CA GLU A 604 -14.93 -9.53 -3.96
C GLU A 604 -16.37 -9.13 -3.57
N ARG A 605 -16.87 -9.61 -2.43
CA ARG A 605 -18.16 -9.22 -1.86
C ARG A 605 -18.02 -8.98 -0.36
N TYR A 606 -18.41 -7.79 0.08
CA TYR A 606 -18.51 -7.43 1.49
C TYR A 606 -19.97 -7.12 1.82
N SER A 607 -20.56 -7.83 2.77
CA SER A 607 -22.01 -7.73 3.06
C SER A 607 -22.33 -7.76 4.54
N HIS A 608 -23.50 -7.23 4.90
CA HIS A 608 -24.12 -7.32 6.21
C HIS A 608 -25.65 -7.22 6.07
N VAL A 609 -26.37 -7.56 7.15
CA VAL A 609 -27.82 -7.43 7.27
C VAL A 609 -28.12 -6.45 8.42
N HIS A 610 -28.73 -5.30 8.08
CA HIS A 610 -29.03 -4.24 9.04
C HIS A 610 -27.82 -3.89 9.93
N ASP A 611 -28.02 -3.67 11.23
CA ASP A 611 -26.97 -3.52 12.23
C ASP A 611 -26.73 -4.83 13.01
N ASP A 612 -26.89 -5.99 12.36
CA ASP A 612 -26.50 -7.29 12.91
C ASP A 612 -25.00 -7.54 12.70
N TYR A 613 -24.21 -7.41 13.76
CA TYR A 613 -22.76 -7.56 13.71
C TYR A 613 -22.29 -9.01 13.47
N ASP A 614 -23.14 -10.01 13.74
CA ASP A 614 -22.86 -11.42 13.43
C ASP A 614 -23.09 -11.74 11.94
N SER A 615 -23.69 -10.82 11.18
CA SER A 615 -23.98 -10.98 9.75
C SER A 615 -22.84 -10.53 8.82
N VAL A 616 -21.81 -9.90 9.39
CA VAL A 616 -20.69 -9.31 8.65
C VAL A 616 -19.91 -10.40 7.91
N ARG A 617 -19.72 -10.21 6.61
CA ARG A 617 -19.12 -11.19 5.72
C ARG A 617 -18.25 -10.52 4.67
N GLY A 618 -17.02 -11.00 4.55
CA GLY A 618 -16.13 -10.74 3.42
C GLY A 618 -15.91 -12.03 2.63
N GLU A 619 -16.00 -11.94 1.31
CA GLU A 619 -15.79 -13.07 0.41
C GLU A 619 -14.97 -12.63 -0.80
N THR A 620 -13.99 -13.43 -1.18
CA THR A 620 -13.17 -13.20 -2.38
C THR A 620 -13.07 -14.49 -3.17
N ALA A 621 -13.20 -14.41 -4.49
CA ALA A 621 -12.95 -15.51 -5.40
C ALA A 621 -11.94 -15.07 -6.46
N TRP A 622 -11.03 -15.96 -6.84
CA TRP A 622 -10.05 -15.72 -7.89
C TRP A 622 -10.04 -16.87 -8.89
N THR A 623 -9.80 -16.53 -10.16
CA THR A 623 -9.42 -17.46 -11.21
C THR A 623 -8.11 -17.01 -11.83
N MET A 624 -7.12 -17.90 -11.84
CA MET A 624 -5.85 -17.72 -12.55
C MET A 624 -5.73 -18.79 -13.63
N GLY A 625 -5.45 -18.41 -14.87
CA GLY A 625 -5.31 -19.32 -16.00
C GLY A 625 -4.04 -19.04 -16.80
N PHE A 626 -3.40 -20.11 -17.29
CA PHE A 626 -2.26 -20.04 -18.20
C PHE A 626 -2.42 -21.06 -19.32
N ALA A 627 -2.21 -20.67 -20.56
CA ALA A 627 -2.31 -21.56 -21.72
C ALA A 627 -1.28 -21.24 -22.81
N ARG A 628 -0.76 -22.28 -23.47
CA ARG A 628 0.09 -22.19 -24.66
C ARG A 628 0.05 -23.52 -25.43
N GLY A 629 -0.40 -23.47 -26.68
CA GLY A 629 -0.61 -24.68 -27.48
C GLY A 629 -1.53 -25.68 -26.76
N ASP A 630 -1.07 -26.93 -26.61
CA ASP A 630 -1.83 -27.98 -25.93
C ASP A 630 -1.74 -27.93 -24.39
N TRP A 631 -0.86 -27.08 -23.83
CA TRP A 631 -0.71 -26.93 -22.39
C TRP A 631 -1.69 -25.87 -21.86
N SER A 632 -2.48 -26.25 -20.86
CA SER A 632 -3.31 -25.31 -20.11
C SER A 632 -3.45 -25.72 -18.65
N VAL A 633 -3.48 -24.73 -17.77
CA VAL A 633 -3.61 -24.88 -16.32
C VAL A 633 -4.47 -23.75 -15.78
N ARG A 634 -5.25 -24.07 -14.76
CA ARG A 634 -6.14 -23.11 -14.12
C ARG A 634 -6.27 -23.38 -12.62
N THR A 635 -6.31 -22.34 -11.82
CA THR A 635 -6.64 -22.41 -10.40
C THR A 635 -7.84 -21.53 -10.07
N GLU A 636 -8.70 -22.04 -9.21
CA GLU A 636 -9.85 -21.32 -8.66
C GLU A 636 -9.67 -21.31 -7.14
N THR A 637 -9.62 -20.13 -6.54
CA THR A 637 -9.55 -20.00 -5.08
C THR A 637 -10.74 -19.19 -4.57
N ARG A 638 -11.24 -19.55 -3.39
CA ARG A 638 -12.29 -18.80 -2.70
C ARG A 638 -11.93 -18.67 -1.23
N THR A 639 -12.06 -17.48 -0.67
CA THR A 639 -11.82 -17.18 0.74
C THR A 639 -13.05 -16.48 1.31
N VAL A 640 -13.50 -16.91 2.48
CA VAL A 640 -14.65 -16.37 3.19
C VAL A 640 -14.22 -16.11 4.62
N LEU A 641 -14.40 -14.87 5.06
CA LEU A 641 -14.26 -14.46 6.45
C LEU A 641 -15.61 -13.98 6.97
N THR A 642 -16.02 -14.48 8.12
CA THR A 642 -17.15 -13.95 8.90
C THR A 642 -16.71 -13.80 10.35
N SER A 643 -17.50 -13.12 11.18
CA SER A 643 -17.23 -13.01 12.60
C SER A 643 -18.49 -13.11 13.44
N THR A 644 -18.32 -13.57 14.67
CA THR A 644 -19.27 -13.38 15.77
C THR A 644 -18.70 -12.39 16.78
N ALA A 645 -19.41 -12.15 17.88
CA ALA A 645 -18.90 -11.43 19.03
C ALA A 645 -17.62 -12.04 19.65
N THR A 646 -17.34 -13.34 19.46
CA THR A 646 -16.20 -14.02 20.11
C THR A 646 -15.16 -14.54 19.14
N ASP A 647 -15.50 -14.80 17.88
CA ASP A 647 -14.63 -15.53 16.96
C ASP A 647 -14.70 -14.99 15.54
N PHE A 648 -13.57 -15.04 14.84
CA PHE A 648 -13.51 -15.06 13.38
C PHE A 648 -13.71 -16.49 12.88
N HIS A 649 -14.45 -16.63 11.79
CA HIS A 649 -14.66 -17.88 11.08
C HIS A 649 -14.10 -17.76 9.66
N LEU A 650 -13.09 -18.55 9.37
CA LEU A 650 -12.40 -18.57 8.10
C LEU A 650 -12.71 -19.86 7.36
N HIS A 651 -13.12 -19.75 6.10
CA HIS A 651 -13.29 -20.88 5.19
C HIS A 651 -12.66 -20.55 3.84
N ALA A 652 -11.81 -21.43 3.32
CA ALA A 652 -11.21 -21.23 2.01
C ALA A 652 -11.12 -22.53 1.21
N THR A 653 -11.21 -22.42 -0.10
CA THR A 653 -11.08 -23.54 -1.05
C THR A 653 -10.11 -23.20 -2.16
N LEU A 654 -9.38 -24.20 -2.65
CA LEU A 654 -8.57 -24.12 -3.86
C LEU A 654 -8.87 -25.35 -4.72
N ASP A 655 -9.17 -25.15 -5.99
CA ASP A 655 -9.22 -26.21 -6.99
C ASP A 655 -8.22 -25.89 -8.12
N ALA A 656 -7.41 -26.88 -8.50
CA ALA A 656 -6.41 -26.75 -9.57
C ALA A 656 -6.68 -27.74 -10.70
N TYR A 657 -6.55 -27.30 -11.94
CA TYR A 657 -6.88 -28.04 -13.14
C TYR A 657 -5.70 -28.03 -14.13
N GLU A 658 -5.41 -29.19 -14.71
CA GLU A 658 -4.55 -29.34 -15.89
C GLU A 658 -5.45 -29.76 -17.07
N GLY A 659 -5.61 -28.89 -18.06
CA GLY A 659 -6.70 -28.97 -19.02
C GLY A 659 -8.05 -29.01 -18.31
N THR A 660 -8.86 -30.05 -18.60
CA THR A 660 -10.17 -30.26 -17.96
C THR A 660 -10.10 -31.12 -16.70
N ARG A 661 -8.93 -31.68 -16.37
CA ARG A 661 -8.77 -32.60 -15.24
C ARG A 661 -8.41 -31.82 -13.98
N ARG A 662 -9.22 -31.95 -12.94
CA ARG A 662 -8.84 -31.47 -11.60
C ARG A 662 -7.68 -32.31 -11.04
N VAL A 663 -6.57 -31.67 -10.72
CA VAL A 663 -5.33 -32.31 -10.24
C VAL A 663 -5.07 -32.08 -8.75
N ALA A 664 -5.64 -31.04 -8.15
CA ALA A 664 -5.59 -30.80 -6.71
C ALA A 664 -6.87 -30.12 -6.21
N THR A 665 -7.18 -30.34 -4.93
CA THR A 665 -8.22 -29.62 -4.20
C THR A 665 -7.78 -29.44 -2.74
N LYS A 666 -8.05 -28.27 -2.17
CA LYS A 666 -7.77 -27.94 -0.77
C LYS A 666 -8.99 -27.27 -0.15
N ILE A 667 -9.22 -27.59 1.12
CA ILE A 667 -10.26 -26.97 1.94
C ILE A 667 -9.63 -26.62 3.28
N TYR A 668 -9.75 -25.36 3.65
CA TYR A 668 -9.29 -24.82 4.92
C TYR A 668 -10.50 -24.35 5.71
N THR A 669 -10.50 -24.61 7.02
CA THR A 669 -11.54 -24.10 7.92
C THR A 669 -10.93 -23.87 9.29
N SER A 670 -11.14 -22.66 9.82
CA SER A 670 -10.58 -22.23 11.09
C SER A 670 -11.58 -21.39 11.87
N VAL A 671 -11.51 -21.52 13.19
CA VAL A 671 -12.18 -20.64 14.15
C VAL A 671 -11.07 -20.00 14.98
N ILE A 672 -11.08 -18.68 15.06
CA ILE A 672 -10.00 -17.89 15.65
C ILE A 672 -10.64 -16.91 16.65
N PRO A 673 -10.37 -17.05 17.96
CA PRO A 673 -10.92 -16.14 18.95
C PRO A 673 -10.53 -14.68 18.65
N ARG A 674 -11.47 -13.76 18.83
CA ARG A 674 -11.21 -12.32 18.82
C ARG A 674 -10.53 -11.92 20.12
N ASP A 675 -9.44 -11.18 20.01
CA ASP A 675 -8.70 -10.68 21.15
C ASP A 675 -8.43 -9.19 20.98
N CYS A 676 -9.34 -8.40 21.55
CA CYS A 676 -9.28 -6.94 21.51
C CYS A 676 -9.29 -6.36 20.08
N VAL A 677 -9.87 -7.06 19.10
CA VAL A 677 -9.98 -6.65 17.68
C VAL A 677 -11.41 -6.84 17.18
#